data_AF-A0A5J9SLV0-F1
#
_entry.id   AF-A0A5J9SLV0-F1
#
_cell.length_a   1.000
_cell.length_b   1.000
_cell.length_c   1.000
_cell.angle_alpha   90.00
_cell.angle_beta   90.00
_cell.angle_gamma   90.00
#
_symmetry.space_group_name_H-M   'P 1'
#
loop_
_entity.id
_entity.type
_entity.pdbx_description
1 polymer ?
#
loop_
_entity_poly.entity_id
_entity_poly.type
_entity_poly.pdbx_seq_one_letter_code
_entity_poly.pdbx_strand_id
1 'polypeptide(L)'
;MPVAASAIYFLNLRGDVLINRLYRDDVGGNMVDAFRMHIMQTKELGTCPVRQIGGCSFLYMRISNVYIVIVVSSNANVACAFKFVVEAVALFKSYFGGNFDEDSIRNNFVLIYELLDVLDMYAEIMDFGYPQNLSPEILKLYITQEGVRSPFSSKPSDKPVPNATLQVTGAVGWRREGLVYKKNEVFLDIVESVNLLMSSKGSVLRCDVTGKILMKCFLSGMPDLKLGLNDKIGLEKEAQLKSRPTKSGKTIELDDVTFHQCVNLTRFNSEKTVSFVPPDGEFELMKYRITEGVNLPFRVLPTIKELGRTRMEINVKVKSVFGAKMFALGVVVKVPVPKQTAKTSFQTTSGKAKYNASIDSLVWKIRKFPGQTEATMSAEVELISTMGEKKSWNRPPIQMEFQVPMFTASGLRVRFLKVWEKSGYNTVEWVRYITRAGSYEIRCYSPPPPKNKSQMASPALKDAVGGLDREPFVALLGKLIGESARLQNDPPNHVPQEDLVAQHVVDALHPVSTDTGGGPLVVRKVGYAEGRSNVIVEYPGTVPGRVVSFVGMHMDVVPANPCEWDFDPFSLTFDSEDKEKLQGRGTTDCLGHVALVAQLMKRLGEVKPALKHSVIAVFICNEENSSVTGIGVDGLVKDGLLDKLKTGPLFWIDTADKQPCIGTGGMIPWHLKATGKLFHSGLAHKAINAMELNMEALKEIQKRFYADFPAHEKEKVYKFATPSTMKPTKWSYPGGGLNQIPGECTISGDIRLTPFYSTSSVVKKLKEYVQDINENLEKLDTRGPVSKYVLPDENLRGRLEITFDGDVMNGVACNLESRGFQALCKATEEIVGHVEPYSITGSLPLIRELQDEGFDVQTAGYGLLKTYHAKNEYCLFSDMAQGFQVFVSIISQLEAEA
;
A
#
# COMPACT_ATOMS: atom_id res chain seq x y z
N MET A 1 -16.34 13.93 19.46
CA MET A 1 -16.32 12.77 18.54
C MET A 1 -17.08 13.15 17.27
N PRO A 2 -16.66 12.70 16.08
CA PRO A 2 -17.48 12.84 14.87
C PRO A 2 -18.76 12.02 15.02
N VAL A 3 -19.87 12.55 14.50
CA VAL A 3 -21.20 11.91 14.53
C VAL A 3 -21.18 10.66 13.64
N ALA A 4 -21.89 9.60 14.02
CA ALA A 4 -22.02 8.37 13.23
C ALA A 4 -23.33 8.30 12.43
N ALA A 5 -24.43 8.82 12.97
CA ALA A 5 -25.75 8.77 12.32
C ALA A 5 -26.62 9.98 12.71
N SER A 6 -27.37 10.54 11.75
CA SER A 6 -28.51 11.43 12.05
C SER A 6 -29.82 10.66 12.07
N ALA A 7 -29.94 9.64 11.21
CA ALA A 7 -31.06 8.72 11.17
C ALA A 7 -30.62 7.32 10.75
N ILE A 8 -31.33 6.29 11.21
CA ILE A 8 -31.17 4.91 10.77
C ILE A 8 -32.51 4.35 10.29
N TYR A 9 -32.48 3.63 9.18
CA TYR A 9 -33.64 2.99 8.56
C TYR A 9 -33.32 1.53 8.27
N PHE A 10 -34.26 0.64 8.54
CA PHE A 10 -34.21 -0.75 8.08
C PHE A 10 -35.29 -0.92 7.04
N LEU A 11 -34.90 -1.28 5.82
CA LEU A 11 -35.78 -1.40 4.67
C LEU A 11 -35.79 -2.84 4.17
N ASN A 12 -36.89 -3.31 3.59
CA ASN A 12 -36.90 -4.58 2.88
C ASN A 12 -36.32 -4.45 1.46
N LEU A 13 -36.32 -5.54 0.68
CA LEU A 13 -35.80 -5.53 -0.70
C LEU A 13 -36.60 -4.65 -1.68
N ARG A 14 -37.84 -4.28 -1.35
CA ARG A 14 -38.66 -3.34 -2.13
C ARG A 14 -38.40 -1.88 -1.72
N GLY A 15 -37.68 -1.66 -0.62
CA GLY A 15 -37.42 -0.36 -0.03
C GLY A 15 -38.45 0.06 1.02
N ASP A 16 -39.43 -0.78 1.38
CA ASP A 16 -40.42 -0.48 2.42
C ASP A 16 -39.74 -0.36 3.78
N VAL A 17 -40.08 0.68 4.55
CA VAL A 17 -39.54 0.88 5.91
C VAL A 17 -40.12 -0.20 6.82
N LEU A 18 -39.23 -1.02 7.40
CA LEU A 18 -39.57 -1.97 8.46
C LEU A 18 -39.52 -1.29 9.83
N ILE A 19 -38.45 -0.53 10.09
CA ILE A 19 -38.27 0.26 11.31
C ILE A 19 -37.38 1.47 10.98
N ASN A 20 -37.56 2.59 11.66
CA ASN A 20 -36.68 3.75 11.54
C ASN A 20 -36.47 4.42 12.89
N ARG A 21 -35.35 5.13 13.03
CA ARG A 21 -35.10 6.00 14.17
C ARG A 21 -34.35 7.25 13.71
N LEU A 22 -34.91 8.41 14.05
CA LEU A 22 -34.27 9.71 13.89
C LEU A 22 -33.54 10.03 15.20
N TYR A 23 -32.25 10.31 15.15
CA TYR A 23 -31.45 10.73 16.31
C TYR A 23 -31.23 12.24 16.34
N ARG A 24 -31.38 12.92 15.19
CA ARG A 24 -31.16 14.34 15.01
C ARG A 24 -32.22 14.94 14.10
N ASP A 25 -32.54 16.20 14.34
CA ASP A 25 -33.52 16.97 13.56
C ASP A 25 -32.91 17.57 12.27
N ASP A 26 -31.65 17.25 11.97
CA ASP A 26 -30.90 17.77 10.82
C ASP A 26 -31.18 17.01 9.50
N VAL A 27 -32.08 16.03 9.52
CA VAL A 27 -32.49 15.22 8.38
C VAL A 27 -34.02 15.16 8.30
N GLY A 28 -34.58 15.56 7.15
CA GLY A 28 -36.04 15.57 6.91
C GLY A 28 -36.66 14.18 6.68
N GLY A 29 -37.99 14.08 6.77
CA GLY A 29 -38.72 12.79 6.67
C GLY A 29 -38.68 12.07 5.31
N ASN A 30 -38.31 12.75 4.21
CA ASN A 30 -38.40 12.22 2.84
C ASN A 30 -37.13 11.47 2.35
N MET A 31 -36.20 11.12 3.24
CA MET A 31 -34.91 10.51 2.84
C MET A 31 -35.04 9.09 2.29
N VAL A 32 -36.05 8.34 2.73
CA VAL A 32 -36.28 6.97 2.25
C VAL A 32 -36.65 6.96 0.77
N ASP A 33 -37.46 7.92 0.32
CA ASP A 33 -37.84 8.03 -1.08
C ASP A 33 -36.65 8.44 -1.96
N ALA A 34 -35.80 9.35 -1.46
CA ALA A 34 -34.54 9.68 -2.12
C ALA A 34 -33.65 8.44 -2.30
N PHE A 35 -33.51 7.62 -1.25
CA PHE A 35 -32.78 6.35 -1.28
C PHE A 35 -33.36 5.37 -2.31
N ARG A 36 -34.69 5.17 -2.32
CA ARG A 36 -35.35 4.28 -3.29
C ARG A 36 -35.11 4.71 -4.74
N MET A 37 -35.37 5.98 -5.04
CA MET A 37 -35.30 6.51 -6.40
C MET A 37 -33.87 6.55 -6.94
N HIS A 38 -32.90 6.95 -6.13
CA HIS A 38 -31.54 7.23 -6.61
C HIS A 38 -30.58 6.05 -6.40
N ILE A 39 -30.87 5.14 -5.47
CA ILE A 39 -29.96 4.03 -5.13
C ILE A 39 -30.59 2.68 -5.47
N MET A 40 -31.84 2.40 -5.07
CA MET A 40 -32.44 1.07 -5.33
C MET A 40 -32.84 0.84 -6.78
N GLN A 41 -33.25 1.90 -7.50
CA GLN A 41 -33.70 1.80 -8.89
C GLN A 41 -32.58 1.94 -9.93
N THR A 42 -31.33 2.20 -9.51
CA THR A 42 -30.19 2.33 -10.42
C THR A 42 -29.53 0.98 -10.72
N LYS A 43 -28.94 0.86 -11.93
CA LYS A 43 -28.20 -0.35 -12.35
C LYS A 43 -26.88 -0.56 -11.57
N GLU A 44 -26.50 0.38 -10.72
CA GLU A 44 -25.28 0.40 -9.92
C GLU A 44 -25.47 -0.05 -8.46
N LEU A 45 -26.63 -0.62 -8.13
CA LEU A 45 -26.91 -1.10 -6.77
C LEU A 45 -25.83 -2.09 -6.31
N GLY A 46 -25.02 -1.66 -5.33
CA GLY A 46 -23.98 -2.48 -4.70
C GLY A 46 -22.53 -2.17 -5.10
N THR A 47 -22.29 -1.16 -5.96
CA THR A 47 -20.92 -0.74 -6.32
C THR A 47 -20.27 0.18 -5.29
N CYS A 48 -21.06 0.99 -4.58
CA CYS A 48 -20.57 1.96 -3.60
C CYS A 48 -21.49 2.02 -2.37
N PRO A 49 -21.00 1.70 -1.15
CA PRO A 49 -21.83 1.65 0.07
C PRO A 49 -22.13 3.03 0.67
N VAL A 50 -21.53 4.11 0.13
CA VAL A 50 -21.77 5.50 0.55
C VAL A 50 -22.12 6.33 -0.66
N ARG A 51 -23.27 7.02 -0.62
CA ARG A 51 -23.75 7.88 -1.71
C ARG A 51 -24.20 9.22 -1.16
N GLN A 52 -23.80 10.31 -1.81
CA GLN A 52 -24.23 11.64 -1.41
C GLN A 52 -25.39 12.10 -2.29
N ILE A 53 -26.50 12.52 -1.69
CA ILE A 53 -27.70 13.00 -2.36
C ILE A 53 -28.21 14.23 -1.61
N GLY A 54 -28.35 15.37 -2.31
CA GLY A 54 -29.00 16.57 -1.76
C GLY A 54 -28.39 17.10 -0.46
N GLY A 55 -27.06 17.06 -0.34
CA GLY A 55 -26.34 17.50 0.87
C GLY A 55 -26.29 16.48 2.02
N CYS A 56 -27.02 15.37 1.92
CA CYS A 56 -26.95 14.26 2.87
C CYS A 56 -26.10 13.11 2.31
N SER A 57 -25.38 12.42 3.19
CA SER A 57 -24.70 11.16 2.87
C SER A 57 -25.53 9.98 3.34
N PHE A 58 -25.77 9.04 2.43
CA PHE A 58 -26.46 7.78 2.63
C PHE A 58 -25.43 6.68 2.71
N LEU A 59 -25.28 6.09 3.89
CA LEU A 59 -24.44 4.92 4.13
C LEU A 59 -25.35 3.72 4.22
N TYR A 60 -25.13 2.68 3.43
CA TYR A 60 -26.02 1.53 3.46
C TYR A 60 -25.28 0.21 3.33
N MET A 61 -25.85 -0.82 3.96
CA MET A 61 -25.40 -2.19 3.83
C MET A 61 -26.58 -3.14 3.72
N ARG A 62 -26.40 -4.22 2.98
CA ARG A 62 -27.39 -5.28 2.84
C ARG A 62 -27.01 -6.47 3.70
N ILE A 63 -27.94 -6.90 4.55
CA ILE A 63 -27.81 -8.11 5.38
C ILE A 63 -29.03 -8.97 5.10
N SER A 64 -28.82 -10.16 4.54
CA SER A 64 -29.92 -11.04 4.10
C SER A 64 -30.89 -10.32 3.14
N ASN A 65 -32.17 -10.25 3.49
CA ASN A 65 -33.24 -9.55 2.78
C ASN A 65 -33.56 -8.14 3.33
N VAL A 66 -32.65 -7.55 4.13
CA VAL A 66 -32.82 -6.23 4.75
C VAL A 66 -31.70 -5.27 4.33
N TYR A 67 -32.06 -4.04 3.97
CA TYR A 67 -31.14 -2.91 3.85
C TYR A 67 -31.12 -2.11 5.14
N ILE A 68 -29.93 -1.85 5.68
CA ILE A 68 -29.75 -0.92 6.79
C ILE A 68 -29.14 0.35 6.21
N VAL A 69 -29.82 1.48 6.36
CA VAL A 69 -29.47 2.78 5.77
C VAL A 69 -29.27 3.78 6.89
N ILE A 70 -28.09 4.36 6.98
CA ILE A 70 -27.77 5.49 7.84
C ILE A 70 -27.75 6.75 6.97
N VAL A 71 -28.39 7.82 7.45
CA VAL A 71 -28.36 9.13 6.81
C VAL A 71 -27.66 10.12 7.74
N VAL A 72 -26.77 10.94 7.18
CA VAL A 72 -26.05 12.00 7.89
C VAL A 72 -26.00 13.27 7.03
N SER A 73 -26.22 14.43 7.63
CA SER A 73 -26.14 15.73 6.94
C SER A 73 -24.79 16.44 7.14
N SER A 74 -23.93 15.91 8.01
CA SER A 74 -22.60 16.45 8.33
C SER A 74 -21.48 15.46 8.00
N ASN A 75 -20.23 15.91 8.11
CA ASN A 75 -19.05 15.06 7.89
C ASN A 75 -18.90 14.02 9.01
N ALA A 76 -19.54 12.88 8.81
CA ALA A 76 -19.60 11.77 9.75
C ALA A 76 -18.39 10.84 9.63
N ASN A 77 -18.05 10.15 10.72
CA ASN A 77 -17.08 9.06 10.65
C ASN A 77 -17.76 7.81 10.08
N VAL A 78 -17.62 7.64 8.76
CA VAL A 78 -18.15 6.52 7.97
C VAL A 78 -17.77 5.16 8.55
N ALA A 79 -16.52 5.00 9.00
CA ALA A 79 -16.05 3.75 9.57
C ALA A 79 -16.75 3.42 10.90
N CYS A 80 -16.98 4.44 11.74
CA CYS A 80 -17.74 4.30 12.98
C CYS A 80 -19.19 3.88 12.71
N ALA A 81 -19.84 4.49 11.70
CA ALA A 81 -21.20 4.16 11.29
C ALA A 81 -21.33 2.69 10.83
N PHE A 82 -20.45 2.22 9.94
CA PHE A 82 -20.48 0.81 9.50
C PHE A 82 -20.14 -0.17 10.62
N LYS A 83 -19.18 0.17 11.49
CA LYS A 83 -18.84 -0.65 12.65
C LYS A 83 -20.04 -0.78 13.60
N PHE A 84 -20.75 0.32 13.86
CA PHE A 84 -21.98 0.31 14.65
C PHE A 84 -23.01 -0.65 14.06
N VAL A 85 -23.29 -0.59 12.76
CA VAL A 85 -24.29 -1.49 12.15
C VAL A 85 -23.90 -2.96 12.29
N VAL A 86 -22.62 -3.30 12.08
CA VAL A 86 -22.14 -4.68 12.23
C VAL A 86 -22.34 -5.19 13.67
N GLU A 87 -21.99 -4.38 14.66
CA GLU A 87 -22.15 -4.73 16.08
C GLU A 87 -23.63 -4.77 16.50
N ALA A 88 -24.44 -3.82 16.05
CA ALA A 88 -25.88 -3.79 16.33
C ALA A 88 -26.58 -5.04 15.77
N VAL A 89 -26.19 -5.49 14.58
CA VAL A 89 -26.75 -6.72 13.99
C VAL A 89 -26.29 -7.96 14.76
N ALA A 90 -25.05 -7.99 15.25
CA ALA A 90 -24.58 -9.08 16.11
C ALA A 90 -25.37 -9.14 17.43
N LEU A 91 -25.63 -7.98 18.03
CA LEU A 91 -26.48 -7.81 19.20
C LEU A 91 -27.91 -8.31 18.93
N PHE A 92 -28.55 -7.86 17.84
CA PHE A 92 -29.90 -8.31 17.46
C PHE A 92 -29.97 -9.83 17.26
N LYS A 93 -29.00 -10.43 16.56
CA LYS A 93 -28.92 -11.89 16.42
C LYS A 93 -28.80 -12.61 17.76
N SER A 94 -28.08 -12.02 18.72
CA SER A 94 -27.94 -12.56 20.07
C SER A 94 -29.29 -12.57 20.81
N TYR A 95 -30.17 -11.61 20.56
CA TYR A 95 -31.53 -11.60 21.11
C TYR A 95 -32.48 -12.54 20.33
N PHE A 96 -32.40 -12.57 19.00
CA PHE A 96 -33.34 -13.32 18.15
C PHE A 96 -33.04 -14.82 18.04
N GLY A 97 -31.93 -15.30 18.63
CA GLY A 97 -31.50 -16.69 18.51
C GLY A 97 -30.78 -17.02 17.20
N GLY A 98 -30.23 -16.02 16.51
CA GLY A 98 -29.22 -16.18 15.46
C GLY A 98 -29.57 -15.59 14.08
N ASN A 99 -30.86 -15.52 13.73
CA ASN A 99 -31.28 -14.99 12.43
C ASN A 99 -31.48 -13.47 12.46
N PHE A 100 -31.28 -12.83 11.31
CA PHE A 100 -31.55 -11.42 11.09
C PHE A 100 -32.08 -11.24 9.67
N ASP A 101 -33.40 -11.19 9.56
CA ASP A 101 -34.18 -11.08 8.33
C ASP A 101 -35.44 -10.22 8.57
N GLU A 102 -36.20 -9.96 7.52
CA GLU A 102 -37.43 -9.16 7.57
C GLU A 102 -38.44 -9.68 8.62
N ASP A 103 -38.60 -11.00 8.75
CA ASP A 103 -39.53 -11.60 9.72
C ASP A 103 -39.02 -11.44 11.16
N SER A 104 -37.73 -11.63 11.38
CA SER A 104 -37.09 -11.42 12.68
C SER A 104 -37.23 -9.98 13.17
N ILE A 105 -37.10 -9.00 12.28
CA ILE A 105 -37.29 -7.58 12.63
C ILE A 105 -38.74 -7.29 13.00
N ARG A 106 -39.71 -7.77 12.20
CA ARG A 106 -41.14 -7.56 12.45
C ARG A 106 -41.60 -8.21 13.75
N ASN A 107 -41.13 -9.42 14.05
CA ASN A 107 -41.53 -10.15 15.25
C ASN A 107 -40.92 -9.57 16.54
N ASN A 108 -39.82 -8.82 16.44
CA ASN A 108 -39.11 -8.25 17.58
C ASN A 108 -39.06 -6.72 17.56
N PHE A 109 -40.00 -6.05 16.87
CA PHE A 109 -39.94 -4.60 16.64
C PHE A 109 -39.91 -3.78 17.95
N VAL A 110 -40.64 -4.22 18.99
CA VAL A 110 -40.65 -3.58 20.32
C VAL A 110 -39.25 -3.61 20.92
N LEU A 111 -38.61 -4.78 20.96
CA LEU A 111 -37.25 -4.93 21.47
C LEU A 111 -36.24 -4.10 20.66
N ILE A 112 -36.39 -4.04 19.34
CA ILE A 112 -35.48 -3.24 18.50
C ILE A 112 -35.65 -1.75 18.81
N TYR A 113 -36.88 -1.26 19.01
CA TYR A 113 -37.10 0.11 19.48
C TYR A 113 -36.50 0.30 20.86
N GLU A 114 -36.74 -0.57 21.84
CA GLU A 114 -36.12 -0.46 23.18
C GLU A 114 -34.59 -0.39 23.12
N LEU A 115 -33.96 -1.15 22.22
CA LEU A 115 -32.51 -1.10 22.02
C LEU A 115 -32.05 0.19 21.32
N LEU A 116 -32.85 0.74 20.40
CA LEU A 116 -32.55 1.95 19.63
C LEU A 116 -33.01 3.26 20.30
N ASP A 117 -33.90 3.19 21.27
CA ASP A 117 -34.63 4.33 21.82
C ASP A 117 -34.13 4.79 23.19
N VAL A 118 -34.48 6.03 23.51
CA VAL A 118 -34.19 6.74 24.76
C VAL A 118 -35.53 6.98 25.44
N LEU A 119 -36.06 5.95 26.11
CA LEU A 119 -37.17 6.12 27.04
C LEU A 119 -36.68 5.67 28.42
N ASP A 120 -36.60 6.66 29.31
CA ASP A 120 -36.10 6.64 30.69
C ASP A 120 -34.57 6.56 30.88
N MET A 121 -33.98 7.75 30.93
CA MET A 121 -32.71 8.13 31.56
C MET A 121 -31.39 7.51 31.06
N TYR A 122 -31.40 6.51 30.16
CA TYR A 122 -30.18 6.01 29.50
C TYR A 122 -30.46 5.62 28.04
N ALA A 123 -29.74 6.21 27.10
CA ALA A 123 -29.71 5.78 25.70
C ALA A 123 -28.81 4.54 25.59
N GLU A 124 -29.32 3.42 25.08
CA GLU A 124 -28.64 2.14 25.29
C GLU A 124 -27.55 1.84 24.27
N ILE A 125 -27.83 1.93 22.97
CA ILE A 125 -26.80 1.64 21.94
C ILE A 125 -26.35 2.86 21.13
N MET A 126 -27.16 3.92 21.03
CA MET A 126 -26.81 5.15 20.32
C MET A 126 -27.59 6.35 20.87
N ASP A 127 -26.88 7.46 21.14
CA ASP A 127 -27.46 8.71 21.64
C ASP A 127 -27.05 9.89 20.76
N PHE A 128 -28.01 10.66 20.27
CA PHE A 128 -27.80 11.83 19.41
C PHE A 128 -26.82 11.59 18.23
N GLY A 129 -26.77 10.35 17.73
CA GLY A 129 -25.87 9.94 16.66
C GLY A 129 -24.48 9.46 17.10
N TYR A 130 -24.25 9.32 18.41
CA TYR A 130 -23.03 8.79 19.01
C TYR A 130 -23.28 7.36 19.53
N PRO A 131 -22.61 6.33 18.98
CA PRO A 131 -22.68 4.97 19.51
C PRO A 131 -22.27 4.92 20.98
N GLN A 132 -23.02 4.17 21.79
CA GLN A 132 -22.78 3.93 23.21
C GLN A 132 -22.23 2.51 23.42
N ASN A 133 -22.82 1.73 24.32
CA ASN A 133 -22.37 0.38 24.64
C ASN A 133 -23.23 -0.67 23.92
N LEU A 134 -22.62 -1.48 23.06
CA LEU A 134 -23.32 -2.50 22.27
C LEU A 134 -23.13 -3.92 22.83
N SER A 135 -22.60 -4.08 24.05
CA SER A 135 -22.32 -5.40 24.62
C SER A 135 -23.61 -6.16 24.95
N PRO A 136 -23.88 -7.32 24.32
CA PRO A 136 -25.08 -8.12 24.60
C PRO A 136 -25.15 -8.62 26.04
N GLU A 137 -23.99 -8.85 26.67
CA GLU A 137 -23.89 -9.38 28.04
C GLU A 137 -24.39 -8.38 29.08
N ILE A 138 -24.22 -7.08 28.80
CA ILE A 138 -24.63 -5.97 29.65
C ILE A 138 -26.08 -5.65 29.37
N LEU A 139 -26.44 -5.45 28.09
CA LEU A 139 -27.78 -5.08 27.65
C LEU A 139 -28.85 -6.09 28.08
N LYS A 140 -28.54 -7.40 28.04
CA LYS A 140 -29.47 -8.46 28.46
C LYS A 140 -29.78 -8.48 29.96
N LEU A 141 -29.08 -7.69 30.79
CA LEU A 141 -29.35 -7.61 32.23
C LEU A 141 -30.56 -6.73 32.56
N TYR A 142 -30.85 -5.74 31.72
CA TYR A 142 -31.90 -4.75 31.95
C TYR A 142 -32.93 -4.71 30.81
N ILE A 143 -32.57 -5.11 29.59
CA ILE A 143 -33.51 -5.32 28.48
C ILE A 143 -33.78 -6.83 28.38
N THR A 144 -34.83 -7.30 29.04
CA THR A 144 -35.25 -8.70 28.99
C THR A 144 -36.49 -8.84 28.12
N GLN A 145 -36.46 -9.74 27.13
CA GLN A 145 -37.70 -10.20 26.51
C GLN A 145 -38.49 -10.99 27.56
N GLU A 146 -39.73 -10.56 27.87
CA GLU A 146 -40.69 -11.45 28.51
C GLU A 146 -40.86 -12.68 27.60
N GLY A 147 -40.16 -13.78 27.91
CA GLY A 147 -40.38 -15.08 27.26
C GLY A 147 -39.17 -15.87 26.80
N VAL A 148 -37.95 -15.32 26.67
CA VAL A 148 -36.76 -16.13 26.31
C VAL A 148 -35.97 -16.50 27.56
N ARG A 149 -36.29 -17.68 28.10
CA ARG A 149 -35.52 -18.35 29.16
C ARG A 149 -34.05 -18.45 28.73
N SER A 150 -33.17 -17.83 29.51
CA SER A 150 -31.74 -18.17 29.52
C SER A 150 -31.57 -19.68 29.78
N PRO A 151 -30.70 -20.41 29.05
CA PRO A 151 -30.36 -21.80 29.38
C PRO A 151 -29.71 -21.97 30.77
N PHE A 152 -29.38 -20.87 31.46
CA PHE A 152 -28.57 -20.84 32.68
C PHE A 152 -29.33 -20.52 33.98
N SER A 153 -30.66 -20.46 33.99
CA SER A 153 -31.42 -20.27 35.24
C SER A 153 -32.35 -21.45 35.53
N SER A 154 -32.04 -22.20 36.59
CA SER A 154 -32.82 -23.35 37.07
C SER A 154 -33.53 -23.10 38.41
N LYS A 155 -33.64 -21.86 38.89
CA LYS A 155 -34.38 -21.56 40.14
C LYS A 155 -35.22 -20.27 40.07
N PRO A 156 -36.49 -20.32 40.52
CA PRO A 156 -37.39 -19.17 40.55
C PRO A 156 -37.31 -18.48 41.92
N SER A 157 -36.30 -17.64 42.13
CA SER A 157 -36.31 -16.59 43.14
C SER A 157 -35.02 -15.79 43.04
N ASP A 158 -35.07 -14.58 42.48
CA ASP A 158 -34.32 -13.46 43.03
C ASP A 158 -34.80 -12.14 42.43
N LYS A 159 -34.85 -11.13 43.31
CA LYS A 159 -35.29 -9.75 43.08
C LYS A 159 -34.43 -9.06 42.00
N PRO A 160 -34.94 -7.99 41.34
CA PRO A 160 -34.13 -7.20 40.40
C PRO A 160 -32.88 -6.67 41.12
N VAL A 161 -31.71 -6.87 40.49
CA VAL A 161 -30.40 -6.60 41.09
C VAL A 161 -30.17 -5.08 41.19
N PRO A 162 -29.99 -4.47 42.38
CA PRO A 162 -29.93 -3.00 42.55
C PRO A 162 -28.62 -2.31 42.14
N ASN A 163 -27.73 -2.93 41.36
CA ASN A 163 -26.36 -2.44 41.13
C ASN A 163 -25.92 -2.40 39.66
N ALA A 164 -26.83 -2.19 38.70
CA ALA A 164 -26.49 -2.08 37.28
C ALA A 164 -25.61 -0.86 36.95
N THR A 165 -25.80 0.27 37.65
CA THR A 165 -25.05 1.53 37.43
C THR A 165 -23.56 1.43 37.75
N LEU A 166 -23.15 0.57 38.69
CA LEU A 166 -21.73 0.34 39.04
C LEU A 166 -20.97 -0.46 37.99
N GLN A 167 -21.65 -1.35 37.25
CA GLN A 167 -21.02 -2.15 36.17
C GLN A 167 -20.83 -1.33 34.88
N VAL A 168 -21.70 -0.35 34.63
CA VAL A 168 -21.61 0.56 33.47
C VAL A 168 -20.54 1.65 33.68
N THR A 169 -20.26 2.05 34.92
CA THR A 169 -19.29 3.10 35.27
C THR A 169 -17.92 2.57 35.74
N GLY A 170 -17.79 1.26 35.98
CA GLY A 170 -16.56 0.62 36.41
C GLY A 170 -15.51 0.46 35.29
N ALA A 171 -14.23 0.32 35.67
CA ALA A 171 -13.13 0.14 34.72
C ALA A 171 -13.17 -1.19 33.92
N VAL A 172 -13.99 -2.16 34.34
CA VAL A 172 -14.18 -3.46 33.69
C VAL A 172 -15.67 -3.67 33.40
N GLY A 173 -16.12 -3.23 32.22
CA GLY A 173 -17.54 -3.30 31.84
C GLY A 173 -18.02 -4.67 31.32
N TRP A 174 -17.11 -5.55 30.90
CA TRP A 174 -17.43 -6.79 30.18
C TRP A 174 -17.45 -8.06 31.05
N ARG A 175 -17.33 -7.95 32.38
CA ARG A 175 -17.36 -9.11 33.28
C ARG A 175 -18.06 -8.78 34.60
N ARG A 176 -18.98 -9.66 35.02
CA ARG A 176 -19.75 -9.50 36.26
C ARG A 176 -18.98 -10.01 37.48
N GLU A 177 -19.08 -9.28 38.58
CA GLU A 177 -18.60 -9.74 39.89
C GLU A 177 -19.51 -10.84 40.45
N GLY A 178 -18.95 -11.75 41.25
CA GLY A 178 -19.71 -12.80 41.94
C GLY A 178 -20.03 -14.06 41.11
N LEU A 179 -19.46 -14.22 39.91
CA LEU A 179 -19.59 -15.47 39.14
C LEU A 179 -18.98 -16.65 39.89
N VAL A 180 -19.69 -17.78 39.95
CA VAL A 180 -19.22 -19.01 40.62
C VAL A 180 -19.48 -20.22 39.74
N TYR A 181 -18.42 -21.00 39.51
CA TYR A 181 -18.46 -22.25 38.76
C TYR A 181 -18.01 -23.42 39.64
N LYS A 182 -18.67 -24.58 39.46
CA LYS A 182 -18.25 -25.83 40.13
C LYS A 182 -16.87 -26.32 39.67
N LYS A 183 -16.53 -26.04 38.41
CA LYS A 183 -15.23 -26.34 37.80
C LYS A 183 -14.78 -25.11 37.03
N ASN A 184 -13.55 -24.67 37.28
CA ASN A 184 -12.96 -23.52 36.61
C ASN A 184 -12.18 -24.00 35.38
N GLU A 185 -12.69 -23.73 34.19
CA GLU A 185 -12.15 -24.25 32.92
C GLU A 185 -12.01 -23.14 31.89
N VAL A 186 -10.94 -23.21 31.10
CA VAL A 186 -10.68 -22.29 29.99
C VAL A 186 -10.33 -23.09 28.74
N PHE A 187 -11.03 -22.81 27.64
CA PHE A 187 -10.76 -23.41 26.33
C PHE A 187 -10.27 -22.33 25.36
N LEU A 188 -9.20 -22.64 24.63
CA LEU A 188 -8.57 -21.76 23.65
C LEU A 188 -8.57 -22.46 22.30
N ASP A 189 -9.36 -21.95 21.37
CA ASP A 189 -9.43 -22.40 19.99
C ASP A 189 -8.69 -21.40 19.10
N ILE A 190 -7.51 -21.80 18.61
CA ILE A 190 -6.74 -21.05 17.62
C ILE A 190 -7.22 -21.48 16.24
N VAL A 191 -7.95 -20.60 15.56
CA VAL A 191 -8.54 -20.85 14.25
C VAL A 191 -7.84 -20.02 13.19
N GLU A 192 -7.12 -20.69 12.29
CA GLU A 192 -6.40 -20.08 11.18
C GLU A 192 -7.13 -20.28 9.87
N SER A 193 -7.30 -19.21 9.11
CA SER A 193 -7.85 -19.26 7.76
C SER A 193 -6.72 -18.93 6.78
N VAL A 194 -6.36 -19.91 5.93
CA VAL A 194 -5.28 -19.75 4.93
C VAL A 194 -5.87 -19.17 3.67
N ASN A 195 -5.42 -17.96 3.31
CA ASN A 195 -5.72 -17.30 2.05
C ASN A 195 -4.55 -17.58 1.10
N LEU A 196 -4.84 -18.18 -0.05
CA LEU A 196 -3.87 -18.49 -1.09
C LEU A 196 -4.44 -18.06 -2.44
N LEU A 197 -3.66 -17.30 -3.20
CA LEU A 197 -3.85 -17.13 -4.63
C LEU A 197 -2.63 -17.70 -5.34
N MET A 198 -2.84 -18.75 -6.12
CA MET A 198 -1.77 -19.39 -6.89
C MET A 198 -1.95 -19.12 -8.38
N SER A 199 -0.84 -18.88 -9.07
CA SER A 199 -0.78 -18.74 -10.52
C SER A 199 -1.11 -20.06 -11.20
N SER A 200 -1.46 -20.00 -12.48
CA SER A 200 -1.69 -21.19 -13.30
C SER A 200 -0.45 -22.06 -13.53
N LYS A 201 0.75 -21.53 -13.23
CA LYS A 201 2.02 -22.26 -13.31
C LYS A 201 2.40 -22.91 -11.97
N GLY A 202 1.60 -22.72 -10.92
CA GLY A 202 1.86 -23.26 -9.59
C GLY A 202 2.71 -22.37 -8.68
N SER A 203 2.99 -21.12 -9.09
CA SER A 203 3.68 -20.13 -8.26
C SER A 203 2.69 -19.44 -7.32
N VAL A 204 3.05 -19.28 -6.05
CA VAL A 204 2.23 -18.55 -5.07
C VAL A 204 2.29 -17.05 -5.39
N LEU A 205 1.15 -16.43 -5.68
CA LEU A 205 1.04 -14.98 -5.95
C LEU A 205 0.73 -14.20 -4.69
N ARG A 206 -0.12 -14.75 -3.82
CA ARG A 206 -0.46 -14.19 -2.52
C ARG A 206 -0.70 -15.33 -1.55
N CYS A 207 -0.11 -15.24 -0.36
CA CYS A 207 -0.34 -16.19 0.71
C CYS A 207 -0.35 -15.43 2.03
N ASP A 208 -1.47 -15.49 2.75
CA ASP A 208 -1.59 -14.89 4.08
C ASP A 208 -2.48 -15.74 4.97
N VAL A 209 -2.18 -15.76 6.27
CA VAL A 209 -2.95 -16.46 7.30
C VAL A 209 -3.66 -15.42 8.14
N THR A 210 -4.99 -15.49 8.17
CA THR A 210 -5.79 -14.74 9.12
C THR A 210 -6.18 -15.67 10.27
N GLY A 211 -5.58 -15.44 11.43
CA GLY A 211 -5.82 -16.21 12.65
C GLY A 211 -6.74 -15.51 13.64
N LYS A 212 -7.47 -16.30 14.41
CA LYS A 212 -8.32 -15.84 15.50
C LYS A 212 -8.11 -16.73 16.72
N ILE A 213 -8.02 -16.12 17.90
CA ILE A 213 -8.01 -16.85 19.18
C ILE A 213 -9.40 -16.68 19.80
N LEU A 214 -10.18 -17.75 19.74
CA LEU A 214 -11.48 -17.84 20.39
C LEU A 214 -11.27 -18.46 21.77
N MET A 215 -11.88 -17.83 22.78
CA MET A 215 -11.81 -18.29 24.16
C MET A 215 -13.19 -18.65 24.67
N LYS A 216 -13.24 -19.70 25.48
CA LYS A 216 -14.43 -20.06 26.27
C LYS A 216 -14.02 -20.15 27.73
N CYS A 217 -14.48 -19.21 28.54
CA CYS A 217 -14.08 -19.05 29.93
C CYS A 217 -15.25 -19.38 30.86
N PHE A 218 -15.05 -20.38 31.72
CA PHE A 218 -15.93 -20.70 32.83
C PHE A 218 -15.13 -20.55 34.12
N LEU A 219 -14.97 -19.31 34.57
CA LEU A 219 -14.11 -18.95 35.69
C LEU A 219 -14.91 -18.24 36.77
N SER A 220 -14.62 -18.54 38.04
CA SER A 220 -15.25 -17.88 39.18
C SER A 220 -14.57 -16.54 39.47
N GLY A 221 -15.29 -15.55 40.00
CA GLY A 221 -14.71 -14.26 40.38
C GLY A 221 -14.26 -13.38 39.20
N MET A 222 -13.18 -12.62 39.40
CA MET A 222 -12.63 -11.60 38.49
C MET A 222 -11.15 -11.89 38.18
N PRO A 223 -10.86 -12.97 37.42
CA PRO A 223 -9.50 -13.44 37.25
C PRO A 223 -8.72 -12.56 36.25
N ASP A 224 -7.44 -12.34 36.53
CA ASP A 224 -6.48 -11.72 35.59
C ASP A 224 -5.74 -12.84 34.84
N LEU A 225 -5.89 -12.87 33.51
CA LEU A 225 -5.28 -13.86 32.63
C LEU A 225 -4.07 -13.26 31.92
N LYS A 226 -3.02 -14.06 31.77
CA LYS A 226 -1.84 -13.74 30.95
C LYS A 226 -1.59 -14.83 29.92
N LEU A 227 -1.67 -14.48 28.64
CA LEU A 227 -1.39 -15.36 27.51
C LEU A 227 -0.04 -14.98 26.87
N GLY A 228 0.86 -15.97 26.79
CA GLY A 228 2.16 -15.86 26.14
C GLY A 228 2.19 -16.65 24.83
N LEU A 229 2.58 -15.98 23.74
CA LEU A 229 2.72 -16.56 22.41
C LEU A 229 4.22 -16.68 22.02
N ASN A 230 4.54 -17.47 21.00
CA ASN A 230 5.89 -17.57 20.43
C ASN A 230 6.24 -16.43 19.45
N ASP A 231 5.75 -15.22 19.73
CA ASP A 231 6.06 -14.00 18.99
C ASP A 231 7.55 -13.65 19.14
N LYS A 232 8.22 -13.38 18.01
CA LYS A 232 9.66 -13.09 17.91
C LYS A 232 10.04 -11.90 18.80
N ILE A 233 9.29 -10.80 18.69
CA ILE A 233 9.53 -9.56 19.45
C ILE A 233 9.33 -9.80 20.95
N GLY A 234 8.28 -10.54 21.31
CA GLY A 234 8.02 -10.88 22.71
C GLY A 234 9.08 -11.79 23.33
N LEU A 235 9.60 -12.76 22.57
CA LEU A 235 10.65 -13.66 23.00
C LEU A 235 12.00 -12.96 23.20
N GLU A 236 12.37 -12.05 22.28
CA GLU A 236 13.60 -11.26 22.38
C GLU A 236 13.59 -10.34 23.61
N LYS A 237 12.46 -9.65 23.87
CA LYS A 237 12.30 -8.83 25.08
C LYS A 237 12.34 -9.66 26.36
N GLU A 238 11.69 -10.82 26.40
CA GLU A 238 11.72 -11.71 27.57
C GLU A 238 13.14 -12.25 27.83
N ALA A 239 13.92 -12.53 26.78
CA ALA A 239 15.31 -12.97 26.89
C ALA A 239 16.22 -11.84 27.44
N GLN A 240 16.01 -10.60 27.00
CA GLN A 240 16.71 -9.42 27.54
C GLN A 240 16.36 -9.18 29.02
N LEU A 241 15.08 -9.29 29.39
CA LEU A 241 14.61 -9.09 30.78
C LEU A 241 15.08 -10.18 31.75
N LYS A 242 15.33 -11.41 31.27
CA LYS A 242 15.70 -12.56 32.12
C LYS A 242 17.14 -13.05 31.93
N SER A 243 17.98 -12.31 31.21
CA SER A 243 19.41 -12.60 30.96
C SER A 243 19.70 -14.07 30.61
N ARG A 244 18.85 -14.67 29.76
CA ARG A 244 18.99 -16.07 29.31
C ARG A 244 19.21 -16.15 27.81
N PRO A 245 20.07 -17.06 27.32
CA PRO A 245 20.25 -17.28 25.89
C PRO A 245 18.94 -17.75 25.25
N THR A 246 18.60 -17.17 24.10
CA THR A 246 17.42 -17.54 23.30
C THR A 246 17.55 -18.99 22.83
N LYS A 247 16.69 -19.89 23.36
CA LYS A 247 16.56 -21.25 22.80
C LYS A 247 16.07 -21.16 21.35
N SER A 248 16.62 -21.98 20.47
CA SER A 248 16.26 -22.11 19.04
C SER A 248 14.86 -22.70 18.82
N GLY A 249 13.82 -22.00 19.27
CA GLY A 249 12.44 -22.29 18.91
C GLY A 249 12.04 -21.57 17.63
N LYS A 250 11.20 -22.19 16.79
CA LYS A 250 10.56 -21.48 15.67
C LYS A 250 9.68 -20.35 16.22
N THR A 251 10.09 -19.11 15.96
CA THR A 251 9.34 -17.90 16.28
C THR A 251 8.41 -17.54 15.13
N ILE A 252 7.40 -16.74 15.43
CA ILE A 252 6.50 -16.15 14.43
C ILE A 252 6.64 -14.64 14.46
N GLU A 253 6.37 -14.01 13.32
CA GLU A 253 6.28 -12.56 13.19
C GLU A 253 4.82 -12.22 12.88
N LEU A 254 4.19 -11.42 13.75
CA LEU A 254 2.79 -11.03 13.63
C LEU A 254 2.74 -9.68 12.92
N ASP A 255 2.18 -9.62 11.71
CA ASP A 255 2.10 -8.38 10.93
C ASP A 255 1.11 -7.40 11.58
N ASP A 256 -0.11 -7.88 11.80
CA ASP A 256 -1.21 -7.11 12.37
C ASP A 256 -1.85 -7.90 13.51
N VAL A 257 -2.19 -7.20 14.60
CA VAL A 257 -2.92 -7.78 15.73
C VAL A 257 -4.05 -6.85 16.17
N THR A 258 -5.25 -7.40 16.28
CA THR A 258 -6.41 -6.71 16.86
C THR A 258 -6.86 -7.44 18.11
N PHE A 259 -7.09 -6.71 19.19
CA PHE A 259 -7.48 -7.27 20.48
C PHE A 259 -8.92 -6.95 20.83
N HIS A 260 -9.51 -7.80 21.69
CA HIS A 260 -10.71 -7.48 22.43
C HIS A 260 -10.44 -6.35 23.44
N GLN A 261 -11.47 -5.57 23.77
CA GLN A 261 -11.39 -4.46 24.75
C GLN A 261 -10.88 -4.89 26.14
N CYS A 262 -10.94 -6.18 26.45
CA CYS A 262 -10.48 -6.71 27.73
C CYS A 262 -8.96 -6.73 27.88
N VAL A 263 -8.22 -6.55 26.79
CA VAL A 263 -6.76 -6.59 26.77
C VAL A 263 -6.17 -5.24 27.14
N ASN A 264 -5.23 -5.26 28.08
CA ASN A 264 -4.47 -4.08 28.45
C ASN A 264 -3.37 -3.80 27.41
N LEU A 265 -3.66 -2.90 26.47
CA LEU A 265 -2.76 -2.53 25.38
C LEU A 265 -1.44 -1.90 25.88
N THR A 266 -1.48 -1.15 26.99
CA THR A 266 -0.28 -0.55 27.59
C THR A 266 0.69 -1.63 28.06
N ARG A 267 0.19 -2.67 28.74
CA ARG A 267 1.00 -3.84 29.16
C ARG A 267 1.47 -4.68 27.97
N PHE A 268 0.65 -4.81 26.93
CA PHE A 268 1.07 -5.52 25.73
C PHE A 268 2.23 -4.81 25.01
N ASN A 269 2.22 -3.47 24.94
CA ASN A 269 3.30 -2.72 24.31
C ASN A 269 4.64 -2.84 25.07
N SER A 270 4.59 -2.88 26.42
CA SER A 270 5.78 -3.06 27.25
C SER A 270 6.28 -4.51 27.27
N GLU A 271 5.42 -5.46 27.67
CA GLU A 271 5.78 -6.86 27.98
C GLU A 271 5.57 -7.83 26.82
N LYS A 272 4.87 -7.42 25.75
CA LYS A 272 4.44 -8.30 24.63
C LYS A 272 3.71 -9.58 25.09
N THR A 273 3.08 -9.49 26.26
CA THR A 273 2.24 -10.53 26.86
C THR A 273 0.81 -10.01 26.90
N VAL A 274 -0.15 -10.84 26.48
CA VAL A 274 -1.57 -10.44 26.44
C VAL A 274 -2.16 -10.61 27.84
N SER A 275 -2.35 -9.50 28.56
CA SER A 275 -2.92 -9.47 29.92
C SER A 275 -4.35 -8.91 29.87
N PHE A 276 -5.31 -9.64 30.44
CA PHE A 276 -6.74 -9.30 30.33
C PHE A 276 -7.59 -9.97 31.41
N VAL A 277 -8.74 -9.35 31.71
CA VAL A 277 -9.82 -9.98 32.50
C VAL A 277 -10.86 -10.50 31.52
N PRO A 278 -11.06 -11.82 31.36
CA PRO A 278 -11.90 -12.39 30.30
C PRO A 278 -13.39 -12.15 30.56
N PRO A 279 -14.18 -11.82 29.53
CA PRO A 279 -15.63 -12.03 29.56
C PRO A 279 -16.00 -13.46 29.95
N ASP A 280 -17.20 -13.64 30.46
CA ASP A 280 -17.73 -14.96 30.82
C ASP A 280 -18.34 -15.65 29.59
N GLY A 281 -18.09 -16.94 29.41
CA GLY A 281 -18.55 -17.68 28.23
C GLY A 281 -17.62 -17.55 27.03
N GLU A 282 -18.18 -17.52 25.82
CA GLU A 282 -17.45 -17.58 24.55
C GLU A 282 -17.24 -16.18 23.96
N PHE A 283 -15.98 -15.82 23.69
CA PHE A 283 -15.62 -14.54 23.07
C PHE A 283 -14.35 -14.66 22.22
N GLU A 284 -14.14 -13.69 21.33
CA GLU A 284 -12.92 -13.59 20.51
C GLU A 284 -11.90 -12.70 21.22
N LEU A 285 -10.77 -13.27 21.68
CA LEU A 285 -9.73 -12.53 22.41
C LEU A 285 -8.91 -11.64 21.48
N MET A 286 -8.46 -12.21 20.36
CA MET A 286 -7.62 -11.49 19.40
C MET A 286 -7.73 -12.09 18.00
N LYS A 287 -7.50 -11.25 17.00
CA LYS A 287 -7.21 -11.67 15.61
C LYS A 287 -5.80 -11.26 15.27
N TYR A 288 -5.16 -12.04 14.40
CA TYR A 288 -3.84 -11.75 13.90
C TYR A 288 -3.73 -12.08 12.42
N ARG A 289 -2.77 -11.45 11.75
CA ARG A 289 -2.43 -11.70 10.36
C ARG A 289 -0.94 -11.96 10.22
N ILE A 290 -0.60 -12.93 9.38
CA ILE A 290 0.78 -13.32 9.06
C ILE A 290 0.88 -13.53 7.55
N THR A 291 1.86 -12.89 6.92
CA THR A 291 2.14 -12.98 5.47
C THR A 291 3.42 -13.76 5.18
N GLU A 292 4.37 -13.78 6.11
CA GLU A 292 5.64 -14.48 5.97
C GLU A 292 5.65 -15.86 6.66
N GLY A 293 6.49 -16.78 6.17
CA GLY A 293 6.68 -18.09 6.83
C GLY A 293 5.47 -19.03 6.82
N VAL A 294 4.46 -18.79 5.98
CA VAL A 294 3.22 -19.57 5.93
C VAL A 294 3.45 -20.99 5.39
N ASN A 295 3.07 -21.99 6.17
CA ASN A 295 3.13 -23.40 5.79
C ASN A 295 1.82 -23.84 5.12
N LEU A 296 1.87 -24.05 3.80
CA LEU A 296 0.70 -24.50 3.04
C LEU A 296 0.33 -25.96 3.35
N PRO A 297 -0.93 -26.25 3.76
CA PRO A 297 -1.35 -27.61 4.07
C PRO A 297 -1.51 -28.51 2.83
N PHE A 298 -1.79 -27.90 1.67
CA PHE A 298 -1.97 -28.58 0.40
C PHE A 298 -1.18 -27.91 -0.71
N ARG A 299 -0.86 -28.69 -1.75
CA ARG A 299 -0.43 -28.23 -3.08
C ARG A 299 -1.37 -28.80 -4.11
N VAL A 300 -1.96 -27.93 -4.94
CA VAL A 300 -2.92 -28.31 -5.99
C VAL A 300 -2.27 -28.10 -7.35
N LEU A 301 -2.28 -29.12 -8.20
CA LEU A 301 -1.68 -29.10 -9.52
C LEU A 301 -2.79 -29.40 -10.55
N PRO A 302 -3.48 -28.36 -11.06
CA PRO A 302 -4.49 -28.53 -12.09
C PRO A 302 -3.88 -28.52 -13.48
N THR A 303 -4.35 -29.41 -14.35
CA THR A 303 -4.06 -29.47 -15.78
C THR A 303 -5.38 -29.53 -16.52
N ILE A 304 -5.67 -28.52 -17.33
CA ILE A 304 -6.89 -28.44 -18.13
C ILE A 304 -6.49 -28.42 -19.61
N LYS A 305 -6.97 -29.38 -20.39
CA LYS A 305 -6.73 -29.51 -21.83
C LYS A 305 -8.07 -29.41 -22.56
N GLU A 306 -8.18 -28.47 -23.48
CA GLU A 306 -9.34 -28.40 -24.38
C GLU A 306 -9.05 -29.23 -25.64
N LEU A 307 -9.93 -30.19 -25.93
CA LEU A 307 -9.83 -31.08 -27.08
C LEU A 307 -10.89 -30.66 -28.11
N GLY A 308 -10.55 -29.63 -28.89
CA GLY A 308 -11.47 -29.05 -29.89
C GLY A 308 -12.53 -28.15 -29.24
N ARG A 309 -13.74 -28.12 -29.83
CA ARG A 309 -14.86 -27.25 -29.38
C ARG A 309 -15.88 -27.95 -28.50
N THR A 310 -15.82 -29.28 -28.40
CA THR A 310 -16.89 -30.11 -27.82
C THR A 310 -16.43 -30.95 -26.64
N ARG A 311 -15.12 -30.96 -26.31
CA ARG A 311 -14.57 -31.83 -25.27
C ARG A 311 -13.45 -31.12 -24.51
N MET A 312 -13.42 -31.31 -23.19
CA MET A 312 -12.39 -30.80 -22.30
C MET A 312 -11.98 -31.89 -21.31
N GLU A 313 -10.67 -32.07 -21.13
CA GLU A 313 -10.07 -32.98 -20.17
C GLU A 313 -9.50 -32.18 -19.00
N ILE A 314 -9.93 -32.50 -17.79
CA ILE A 314 -9.53 -31.86 -16.56
C ILE A 314 -8.84 -32.89 -15.68
N ASN A 315 -7.57 -32.66 -15.34
CA ASN A 315 -6.84 -33.46 -14.36
C ASN A 315 -6.42 -32.57 -13.19
N VAL A 316 -6.84 -32.90 -11.97
CA VAL A 316 -6.48 -32.16 -10.76
C VAL A 316 -5.81 -33.11 -9.79
N LYS A 317 -4.54 -32.85 -9.49
CA LYS A 317 -3.78 -33.56 -8.46
C LYS A 317 -3.67 -32.70 -7.20
N VAL A 318 -4.04 -33.25 -6.06
CA VAL A 318 -3.94 -32.61 -4.75
C VAL A 318 -2.96 -33.39 -3.90
N LYS A 319 -1.91 -32.72 -3.41
CA LYS A 319 -0.91 -33.29 -2.51
C LYS A 319 -1.02 -32.62 -1.13
N SER A 320 -1.09 -33.42 -0.08
CA SER A 320 -1.05 -32.94 1.31
C SER A 320 0.39 -32.82 1.79
N VAL A 321 0.72 -31.73 2.50
CA VAL A 321 2.10 -31.40 2.92
C VAL A 321 2.27 -31.38 4.45
N PHE A 322 1.18 -31.57 5.20
CA PHE A 322 1.23 -31.75 6.65
C PHE A 322 1.64 -33.18 7.05
N GLY A 323 2.12 -33.36 8.28
CA GLY A 323 2.69 -34.62 8.77
C GLY A 323 1.74 -35.83 8.68
N ALA A 324 2.31 -37.01 8.45
CA ALA A 324 1.59 -38.26 8.14
C ALA A 324 0.59 -38.73 9.22
N LYS A 325 0.79 -38.32 10.49
CA LYS A 325 -0.13 -38.65 11.60
C LYS A 325 -1.40 -37.78 11.61
N MET A 326 -1.41 -36.67 10.88
CA MET A 326 -2.54 -35.75 10.78
C MET A 326 -3.41 -36.09 9.56
N PHE A 327 -4.66 -35.62 9.58
CA PHE A 327 -5.58 -35.75 8.46
C PHE A 327 -6.40 -34.47 8.31
N ALA A 328 -6.72 -34.11 7.07
CA ALA A 328 -7.71 -33.09 6.80
C ALA A 328 -9.11 -33.71 6.72
N LEU A 329 -10.11 -32.93 7.11
CA LEU A 329 -11.53 -33.26 7.07
C LEU A 329 -12.25 -32.37 6.08
N GLY A 330 -13.29 -32.92 5.46
CA GLY A 330 -14.22 -32.15 4.63
C GLY A 330 -13.54 -31.44 3.46
N VAL A 331 -12.56 -32.09 2.82
CA VAL A 331 -11.85 -31.49 1.69
C VAL A 331 -12.78 -31.45 0.48
N VAL A 332 -13.04 -30.26 -0.05
CA VAL A 332 -13.87 -30.04 -1.22
C VAL A 332 -13.10 -29.20 -2.22
N VAL A 333 -12.87 -29.74 -3.42
CA VAL A 333 -12.29 -29.02 -4.55
C VAL A 333 -13.41 -28.68 -5.52
N LYS A 334 -13.57 -27.40 -5.83
CA LYS A 334 -14.53 -26.87 -6.80
C LYS A 334 -13.78 -26.43 -8.04
N VAL A 335 -14.00 -27.13 -9.15
CA VAL A 335 -13.38 -26.82 -10.44
C VAL A 335 -14.46 -26.24 -11.35
N PRO A 336 -14.41 -24.93 -11.66
CA PRO A 336 -15.35 -24.30 -12.57
C PRO A 336 -15.32 -24.95 -13.96
N VAL A 337 -16.48 -25.07 -14.60
CA VAL A 337 -16.65 -25.56 -15.97
C VAL A 337 -17.57 -24.62 -16.76
N PRO A 338 -17.54 -24.64 -18.10
CA PRO A 338 -18.43 -23.80 -18.90
C PRO A 338 -19.91 -24.11 -18.65
N LYS A 339 -20.77 -23.09 -18.75
CA LYS A 339 -22.24 -23.23 -18.69
C LYS A 339 -22.81 -24.22 -19.72
N GLN A 340 -22.11 -24.39 -20.84
CA GLN A 340 -22.51 -25.27 -21.94
C GLN A 340 -22.13 -26.74 -21.70
N THR A 341 -21.92 -27.16 -20.45
CA THR A 341 -21.56 -28.54 -20.10
C THR A 341 -22.76 -29.47 -20.29
N ALA A 342 -22.65 -30.43 -21.21
CA ALA A 342 -23.68 -31.42 -21.52
C ALA A 342 -23.57 -32.66 -20.62
N LYS A 343 -22.36 -33.20 -20.51
CA LYS A 343 -22.09 -34.47 -19.84
C LYS A 343 -20.70 -34.44 -19.20
N THR A 344 -20.57 -35.10 -18.05
CA THR A 344 -19.31 -35.20 -17.32
C THR A 344 -19.04 -36.63 -16.93
N SER A 345 -17.85 -37.14 -17.20
CA SER A 345 -17.36 -38.42 -16.67
C SER A 345 -16.21 -38.16 -15.69
N PHE A 346 -16.04 -39.04 -14.69
CA PHE A 346 -15.06 -38.86 -13.62
C PHE A 346 -14.30 -40.15 -13.34
N GLN A 347 -13.01 -40.02 -13.07
CA GLN A 347 -12.15 -41.04 -12.47
C GLN A 347 -11.40 -40.40 -11.30
N THR A 348 -11.57 -40.94 -10.10
CA THR A 348 -10.94 -40.41 -8.88
C THR A 348 -10.17 -41.50 -8.16
N THR A 349 -8.96 -41.19 -7.70
CA THR A 349 -8.20 -42.13 -6.86
C THR A 349 -8.74 -42.19 -5.43
N SER A 350 -9.39 -41.12 -4.96
CA SER A 350 -10.01 -41.02 -3.64
C SER A 350 -11.16 -40.01 -3.64
N GLY A 351 -12.15 -40.18 -2.77
CA GLY A 351 -13.33 -39.33 -2.69
C GLY A 351 -14.37 -39.59 -3.77
N LYS A 352 -15.33 -38.65 -3.91
CA LYS A 352 -16.38 -38.71 -4.93
C LYS A 352 -16.48 -37.35 -5.64
N ALA A 353 -16.48 -37.36 -6.97
CA ALA A 353 -16.70 -36.17 -7.79
C ALA A 353 -18.11 -36.16 -8.37
N LYS A 354 -18.72 -34.98 -8.48
CA LYS A 354 -20.00 -34.77 -9.14
C LYS A 354 -20.05 -33.41 -9.82
N TYR A 355 -20.76 -33.30 -10.93
CA TYR A 355 -21.10 -32.00 -11.51
C TYR A 355 -22.24 -31.34 -10.73
N ASN A 356 -22.12 -30.03 -10.47
CA ASN A 356 -23.17 -29.21 -9.89
C ASN A 356 -23.53 -28.08 -10.85
N ALA A 357 -24.70 -28.21 -11.51
CA ALA A 357 -25.19 -27.28 -12.52
C ALA A 357 -25.56 -25.89 -11.96
N SER A 358 -25.95 -25.78 -10.68
CA SER A 358 -26.36 -24.48 -10.12
C SER A 358 -25.20 -23.50 -9.92
N ILE A 359 -23.98 -24.00 -9.90
CA ILE A 359 -22.74 -23.23 -9.69
C ILE A 359 -21.70 -23.49 -10.80
N ASP A 360 -22.13 -24.10 -11.91
CA ASP A 360 -21.28 -24.40 -13.08
C ASP A 360 -19.92 -25.01 -12.70
N SER A 361 -19.89 -25.99 -11.79
CA SER A 361 -18.63 -26.51 -11.24
C SER A 361 -18.65 -28.02 -11.00
N LEU A 362 -17.50 -28.67 -11.22
CA LEU A 362 -17.21 -30.02 -10.74
C LEU A 362 -16.82 -29.94 -9.26
N VAL A 363 -17.53 -30.70 -8.42
CA VAL A 363 -17.33 -30.71 -6.97
C VAL A 363 -16.76 -32.06 -6.57
N TRP A 364 -15.48 -32.08 -6.21
CA TRP A 364 -14.77 -33.25 -5.73
C TRP A 364 -14.66 -33.23 -4.20
N LYS A 365 -15.29 -34.20 -3.55
CA LYS A 365 -15.36 -34.28 -2.08
C LYS A 365 -14.56 -35.47 -1.56
N ILE A 366 -13.65 -35.21 -0.63
CA ILE A 366 -12.88 -36.21 0.10
C ILE A 366 -13.15 -36.00 1.60
N ARG A 367 -13.82 -36.98 2.22
CA ARG A 367 -14.23 -36.86 3.64
C ARG A 367 -13.02 -36.75 4.59
N LYS A 368 -11.99 -37.55 4.34
CA LYS A 368 -10.76 -37.63 5.14
C LYS A 368 -9.55 -37.74 4.21
N PHE A 369 -8.59 -36.84 4.36
CA PHE A 369 -7.38 -36.78 3.54
C PHE A 369 -6.14 -36.94 4.42
N PRO A 370 -5.42 -38.08 4.37
CA PRO A 370 -4.22 -38.31 5.20
C PRO A 370 -3.04 -37.41 4.81
N GLY A 371 -2.21 -36.98 5.76
CA GLY A 371 -1.01 -36.17 5.47
C GLY A 371 0.05 -36.92 4.68
N GLN A 372 0.88 -36.19 3.94
CA GLN A 372 1.93 -36.72 3.03
C GLN A 372 1.41 -37.70 1.96
N THR A 373 0.11 -37.65 1.63
CA THR A 373 -0.48 -38.42 0.53
C THR A 373 -0.90 -37.53 -0.63
N GLU A 374 -1.16 -38.15 -1.79
CA GLU A 374 -1.70 -37.51 -2.97
C GLU A 374 -3.00 -38.17 -3.42
N ALA A 375 -3.91 -37.36 -3.96
CA ALA A 375 -5.13 -37.82 -4.61
C ALA A 375 -5.26 -37.12 -5.97
N THR A 376 -5.83 -37.80 -6.96
CA THR A 376 -6.02 -37.27 -8.31
C THR A 376 -7.48 -37.45 -8.74
N MET A 377 -8.02 -36.44 -9.40
CA MET A 377 -9.28 -36.49 -10.13
C MET A 377 -9.01 -36.21 -11.61
N SER A 378 -9.40 -37.14 -12.48
CA SER A 378 -9.53 -36.93 -13.91
C SER A 378 -11.01 -36.79 -14.25
N ALA A 379 -11.38 -35.80 -15.03
CA ALA A 379 -12.73 -35.58 -15.50
C ALA A 379 -12.73 -35.26 -16.99
N GLU A 380 -13.71 -35.80 -17.69
CA GLU A 380 -13.97 -35.48 -19.09
C GLU A 380 -15.30 -34.75 -19.18
N VAL A 381 -15.27 -33.58 -19.81
CA VAL A 381 -16.42 -32.67 -19.92
C VAL A 381 -16.77 -32.51 -21.40
N GLU A 382 -17.97 -32.95 -21.77
CA GLU A 382 -18.53 -32.74 -23.10
C GLU A 382 -19.31 -31.43 -23.12
N LEU A 383 -19.06 -30.59 -24.13
CA LEU A 383 -19.68 -29.29 -24.32
C LEU A 383 -20.69 -29.33 -25.49
N ILE A 384 -21.79 -28.62 -25.33
CA ILE A 384 -22.79 -28.45 -26.40
C ILE A 384 -22.20 -27.53 -27.48
N SER A 385 -22.13 -28.00 -28.73
CA SER A 385 -21.73 -27.19 -29.87
C SER A 385 -22.79 -26.13 -30.16
N THR A 386 -22.50 -24.86 -29.91
CA THR A 386 -23.37 -23.73 -30.30
C THR A 386 -22.71 -22.95 -31.45
N MET A 387 -23.47 -22.73 -32.53
CA MET A 387 -22.98 -22.09 -33.77
C MET A 387 -22.69 -20.57 -33.63
N GLY A 388 -22.85 -19.96 -32.44
CA GLY A 388 -23.05 -18.50 -32.31
C GLY A 388 -22.10 -17.68 -31.44
N GLU A 389 -21.39 -18.23 -30.44
CA GLU A 389 -20.64 -17.38 -29.48
C GLU A 389 -19.12 -17.49 -29.63
N LYS A 390 -18.49 -16.41 -30.12
CA LYS A 390 -17.03 -16.22 -30.26
C LYS A 390 -16.30 -15.81 -28.97
N LYS A 391 -16.96 -15.78 -27.81
CA LYS A 391 -16.35 -15.26 -26.58
C LYS A 391 -15.57 -16.36 -25.87
N SER A 392 -14.25 -16.16 -25.71
CA SER A 392 -13.40 -17.06 -24.93
C SER A 392 -13.92 -17.16 -23.49
N TRP A 393 -14.19 -18.37 -23.01
CA TRP A 393 -14.65 -18.60 -21.64
C TRP A 393 -13.61 -18.09 -20.63
N ASN A 394 -13.97 -17.08 -19.84
CA ASN A 394 -13.11 -16.56 -18.79
C ASN A 394 -13.09 -17.57 -17.64
N ARG A 395 -11.97 -18.28 -17.47
CA ARG A 395 -11.83 -19.43 -16.56
C ARG A 395 -11.74 -18.96 -15.11
N PRO A 396 -12.79 -19.12 -14.27
CA PRO A 396 -12.70 -18.76 -12.87
C PRO A 396 -11.69 -19.66 -12.14
N PRO A 397 -11.08 -19.20 -11.03
CA PRO A 397 -10.11 -20.00 -10.30
C PRO A 397 -10.74 -21.24 -9.65
N ILE A 398 -9.96 -22.31 -9.52
CA ILE A 398 -10.32 -23.49 -8.73
C ILE A 398 -10.31 -23.08 -7.25
N GLN A 399 -11.37 -23.44 -6.54
CA GLN A 399 -11.51 -23.16 -5.11
C GLN A 399 -11.36 -24.45 -4.30
N MET A 400 -10.73 -24.36 -3.15
CA MET A 400 -10.56 -25.50 -2.24
C MET A 400 -11.02 -25.14 -0.83
N GLU A 401 -11.85 -26.00 -0.25
CA GLU A 401 -12.26 -25.94 1.16
C GLU A 401 -11.66 -27.14 1.89
N PHE A 402 -11.19 -26.94 3.12
CA PHE A 402 -10.67 -28.00 3.97
C PHE A 402 -10.63 -27.55 5.43
N GLN A 403 -10.49 -28.52 6.33
CA GLN A 403 -10.15 -28.29 7.73
C GLN A 403 -9.07 -29.28 8.18
N VAL A 404 -7.98 -28.78 8.75
CA VAL A 404 -6.88 -29.59 9.31
C VAL A 404 -6.82 -29.33 10.82
N PRO A 405 -7.35 -30.24 11.65
CA PRO A 405 -7.21 -30.15 13.10
C PRO A 405 -5.75 -30.35 13.54
N MET A 406 -5.38 -29.74 14.66
CA MET A 406 -4.05 -29.84 15.30
C MET A 406 -2.88 -29.37 14.41
N PHE A 407 -3.17 -28.58 13.38
CA PHE A 407 -2.19 -27.97 12.48
C PHE A 407 -2.28 -26.45 12.58
N THR A 408 -1.12 -25.78 12.51
CA THR A 408 -1.00 -24.33 12.37
C THR A 408 -0.22 -24.01 11.10
N ALA A 409 -0.82 -23.24 10.20
CA ALA A 409 -0.19 -22.77 8.99
C ALA A 409 0.87 -21.70 9.31
N SER A 410 0.59 -20.82 10.28
CA SER A 410 1.54 -19.78 10.69
C SER A 410 2.71 -20.28 11.52
N GLY A 411 2.57 -21.44 12.17
CA GLY A 411 3.50 -21.88 13.20
C GLY A 411 3.26 -21.27 14.59
N LEU A 412 2.16 -20.54 14.80
CA LEU A 412 1.79 -19.98 16.10
C LEU A 412 1.59 -21.08 17.15
N ARG A 413 2.09 -20.81 18.36
CA ARG A 413 1.98 -21.68 19.53
C ARG A 413 1.74 -20.86 20.78
N VAL A 414 0.80 -21.34 21.59
CA VAL A 414 0.61 -20.87 22.97
C VAL A 414 1.74 -21.44 23.84
N ARG A 415 2.56 -20.56 24.43
CA ARG A 415 3.66 -20.94 25.31
C ARG A 415 3.17 -21.18 26.74
N PHE A 416 2.32 -20.29 27.22
CA PHE A 416 1.68 -20.40 28.52
C PHE A 416 0.36 -19.63 28.52
N LEU A 417 -0.57 -20.11 29.33
CA LEU A 417 -1.68 -19.34 29.84
C LEU A 417 -1.52 -19.35 31.37
N LYS A 418 -1.71 -18.20 32.01
CA LYS A 418 -1.71 -18.09 33.46
C LYS A 418 -3.02 -17.47 33.89
N VAL A 419 -3.69 -18.11 34.84
CA VAL A 419 -4.89 -17.60 35.47
C VAL A 419 -4.55 -17.19 36.90
N TRP A 420 -4.82 -15.94 37.25
CA TRP A 420 -4.66 -15.42 38.61
C TRP A 420 -5.99 -14.94 39.17
N GLU A 421 -6.38 -15.46 40.33
CA GLU A 421 -7.58 -15.02 41.05
C GLU A 421 -7.24 -14.96 42.55
N LYS A 422 -7.83 -14.01 43.28
CA LYS A 422 -7.57 -13.79 44.72
C LYS A 422 -7.91 -15.01 45.58
N SER A 423 -8.88 -15.81 45.16
CA SER A 423 -9.28 -17.04 45.83
C SER A 423 -8.33 -18.23 45.57
N GLY A 424 -7.40 -18.11 44.63
CA GLY A 424 -6.36 -19.11 44.38
C GLY A 424 -6.85 -20.47 43.92
N TYR A 425 -8.02 -20.56 43.26
CA TYR A 425 -8.53 -21.84 42.75
C TYR A 425 -7.65 -22.40 41.61
N ASN A 426 -7.70 -23.71 41.43
CA ASN A 426 -7.07 -24.38 40.29
C ASN A 426 -7.93 -24.28 39.03
N THR A 427 -7.29 -24.14 37.87
CA THR A 427 -7.92 -24.09 36.55
C THR A 427 -7.50 -25.23 35.66
N VAL A 428 -8.41 -25.68 34.80
CA VAL A 428 -8.11 -26.61 33.71
C VAL A 428 -8.06 -25.83 32.40
N GLU A 429 -6.95 -25.95 31.67
CA GLU A 429 -6.68 -25.20 30.44
C GLU A 429 -6.63 -26.15 29.24
N TRP A 430 -7.43 -25.85 28.22
CA TRP A 430 -7.47 -26.60 26.97
C TRP A 430 -7.03 -25.71 25.81
N VAL A 431 -6.17 -26.23 24.95
CA VAL A 431 -5.74 -25.53 23.73
C VAL A 431 -5.92 -26.44 22.53
N ARG A 432 -6.55 -25.92 21.49
CA ARG A 432 -6.77 -26.62 20.22
C ARG A 432 -6.41 -25.70 19.06
N TYR A 433 -5.79 -26.30 18.05
CA TYR A 433 -5.42 -25.62 16.80
C TYR A 433 -6.27 -26.15 15.65
N ILE A 434 -6.77 -25.26 14.82
CA ILE A 434 -7.58 -25.58 13.65
C ILE A 434 -7.13 -24.70 12.51
N THR A 435 -6.67 -25.30 11.42
CA THR A 435 -6.45 -24.58 10.16
C THR A 435 -7.59 -24.90 9.20
N ARG A 436 -8.15 -23.89 8.55
CA ARG A 436 -9.17 -24.05 7.50
C ARG A 436 -8.80 -23.23 6.27
N ALA A 437 -9.46 -23.53 5.16
CA ALA A 437 -9.38 -22.67 3.98
C ALA A 437 -10.06 -21.32 4.27
N GLY A 438 -9.37 -20.22 3.95
CA GLY A 438 -9.98 -18.91 3.72
C GLY A 438 -10.31 -18.77 2.23
N SER A 439 -9.76 -17.76 1.57
CA SER A 439 -9.77 -17.66 0.10
C SER A 439 -8.65 -18.51 -0.49
N TYR A 440 -8.91 -19.79 -0.76
CA TYR A 440 -7.91 -20.71 -1.32
C TYR A 440 -8.19 -20.96 -2.82
N GLU A 441 -7.57 -20.15 -3.66
CA GLU A 441 -7.85 -20.01 -5.08
C GLU A 441 -6.63 -20.33 -5.96
N ILE A 442 -6.85 -21.12 -7.00
CA ILE A 442 -5.82 -21.51 -7.98
C ILE A 442 -6.28 -21.06 -9.36
N ARG A 443 -5.56 -20.12 -9.97
CA ARG A 443 -5.87 -19.65 -11.33
C ARG A 443 -5.67 -20.79 -12.32
N CYS A 444 -6.61 -20.97 -13.23
CA CYS A 444 -6.46 -21.90 -14.34
C CYS A 444 -5.70 -21.20 -15.47
N TYR A 445 -4.81 -21.91 -16.16
CA TYR A 445 -4.13 -21.38 -17.35
C TYR A 445 -5.20 -20.99 -18.38
N SER A 446 -5.18 -19.75 -18.88
CA SER A 446 -5.96 -19.33 -20.03
C SER A 446 -4.95 -19.05 -21.15
N PRO A 447 -4.96 -19.79 -22.26
CA PRO A 447 -4.13 -19.40 -23.39
C PRO A 447 -4.62 -18.03 -23.89
N PRO A 448 -3.72 -17.08 -24.20
CA PRO A 448 -4.11 -15.87 -24.93
C PRO A 448 -4.79 -16.28 -26.25
N PRO A 449 -5.73 -15.49 -26.78
CA PRO A 449 -6.39 -15.79 -28.04
C PRO A 449 -5.34 -16.08 -29.13
N PRO A 450 -5.55 -17.08 -29.99
CA PRO A 450 -4.57 -17.43 -31.02
C PRO A 450 -4.33 -16.21 -31.89
N LYS A 451 -3.09 -15.69 -31.86
CA LYS A 451 -2.62 -14.75 -32.88
C LYS A 451 -2.77 -15.45 -34.23
N ASN A 452 -3.47 -14.80 -35.17
CA ASN A 452 -3.63 -15.29 -36.53
C ASN A 452 -2.27 -15.75 -37.07
N LYS A 453 -2.16 -17.04 -37.40
CA LYS A 453 -1.05 -17.58 -38.17
C LYS A 453 -1.21 -17.12 -39.61
N SER A 454 -0.80 -15.89 -39.88
CA SER A 454 -0.57 -15.39 -41.22
C SER A 454 0.52 -14.32 -41.16
N GLN A 455 1.77 -14.79 -41.05
CA GLN A 455 2.98 -14.19 -41.63
C GLN A 455 4.19 -14.92 -41.02
N MET A 456 4.80 -15.80 -41.81
CA MET A 456 6.21 -16.14 -41.61
C MET A 456 7.02 -14.94 -42.11
N ALA A 457 7.63 -14.17 -41.20
CA ALA A 457 8.63 -13.15 -41.50
C ALA A 457 9.52 -12.91 -40.27
N SER A 458 10.81 -13.25 -40.37
CA SER A 458 11.93 -13.02 -39.43
C SER A 458 11.77 -13.49 -37.97
N PRO A 459 12.86 -13.87 -37.26
CA PRO A 459 12.82 -13.94 -35.80
C PRO A 459 12.39 -12.56 -35.26
N ALA A 460 11.37 -12.51 -34.39
CA ALA A 460 10.99 -11.25 -33.76
C ALA A 460 12.21 -10.69 -33.00
N LEU A 461 12.45 -9.37 -33.06
CA LEU A 461 13.60 -8.70 -32.41
C LEU A 461 13.85 -9.20 -30.97
N LYS A 462 12.77 -9.47 -30.23
CA LYS A 462 12.80 -10.01 -28.86
C LYS A 462 13.50 -11.36 -28.76
N ASP A 463 13.25 -12.27 -29.69
CA ASP A 463 13.86 -13.60 -29.73
C ASP A 463 15.34 -13.53 -30.10
N ALA A 464 15.72 -12.57 -30.95
CA ALA A 464 17.10 -12.37 -31.38
C ALA A 464 17.97 -11.73 -30.28
N VAL A 465 17.46 -10.70 -29.60
CA VAL A 465 18.20 -9.98 -28.55
C VAL A 465 18.24 -10.80 -27.25
N GLY A 466 17.14 -11.47 -26.89
CA GLY A 466 17.08 -12.31 -25.69
C GLY A 466 17.02 -11.51 -24.38
N GLY A 467 17.45 -12.15 -23.29
CA GLY A 467 17.44 -11.65 -21.90
C GLY A 467 18.65 -10.79 -21.52
N LEU A 468 18.60 -10.18 -20.32
CA LEU A 468 19.80 -9.62 -19.69
C LEU A 468 20.67 -10.75 -19.15
N ASP A 469 21.90 -10.85 -19.62
CA ASP A 469 22.87 -11.82 -19.10
C ASP A 469 23.44 -11.34 -17.77
N ARG A 470 23.37 -12.21 -16.75
CA ARG A 470 23.73 -11.85 -15.39
C ARG A 470 25.22 -11.56 -15.20
N GLU A 471 26.10 -12.44 -15.69
CA GLU A 471 27.54 -12.31 -15.45
C GLU A 471 28.12 -11.04 -16.08
N PRO A 472 27.86 -10.70 -17.36
CA PRO A 472 28.35 -9.46 -17.95
C PRO A 472 27.79 -8.21 -17.27
N PHE A 473 26.51 -8.23 -16.87
CA PHE A 473 25.88 -7.13 -16.16
C PHE A 473 26.53 -6.89 -14.79
N VAL A 474 26.63 -7.94 -13.97
CA VAL A 474 27.23 -7.87 -12.63
C VAL A 474 28.72 -7.50 -12.72
N ALA A 475 29.45 -8.00 -13.71
CA ALA A 475 30.86 -7.65 -13.91
C ALA A 475 31.05 -6.17 -14.27
N LEU A 476 30.21 -5.61 -15.15
CA LEU A 476 30.25 -4.19 -15.47
C LEU A 476 29.84 -3.35 -14.26
N LEU A 477 28.70 -3.67 -13.63
CA LEU A 477 28.22 -2.96 -12.46
C LEU A 477 29.26 -2.97 -11.33
N GLY A 478 29.94 -4.09 -11.10
CA GLY A 478 31.01 -4.19 -10.11
C GLY A 478 32.17 -3.22 -10.35
N LYS A 479 32.54 -2.98 -11.62
CA LYS A 479 33.53 -1.96 -11.97
C LYS A 479 33.00 -0.55 -11.68
N LEU A 480 31.75 -0.27 -12.05
CA LEU A 480 31.14 1.05 -11.85
C LEU A 480 31.04 1.39 -10.35
N ILE A 481 30.52 0.47 -9.53
CA ILE A 481 30.40 0.64 -8.07
C ILE A 481 31.77 0.78 -7.41
N GLY A 482 32.79 0.10 -7.96
CA GLY A 482 34.18 0.25 -7.52
C GLY A 482 34.73 1.67 -7.62
N GLU A 483 34.14 2.51 -8.48
CA GLU A 483 34.52 3.92 -8.63
C GLU A 483 33.64 4.86 -7.80
N SER A 484 32.53 4.39 -7.19
CA SER A 484 31.54 5.23 -6.47
C SER A 484 32.16 6.18 -5.44
N ALA A 485 33.26 5.80 -4.77
CA ALA A 485 33.95 6.68 -3.82
C ALA A 485 34.44 8.00 -4.45
N ARG A 486 34.81 7.98 -5.73
CA ARG A 486 35.30 9.13 -6.53
C ARG A 486 34.20 9.83 -7.31
N LEU A 487 32.98 9.27 -7.30
CA LEU A 487 31.81 9.78 -8.02
C LEU A 487 30.85 10.55 -7.11
N GLN A 488 31.15 10.60 -5.80
CA GLN A 488 30.31 11.30 -4.83
C GLN A 488 30.22 12.79 -5.14
N ASN A 489 28.99 13.30 -5.15
CA ASN A 489 28.71 14.69 -5.45
C ASN A 489 28.44 15.51 -4.17
N ASP A 490 29.50 16.09 -3.59
CA ASP A 490 29.46 16.98 -2.40
C ASP A 490 30.51 18.11 -2.51
N PRO A 491 30.36 19.05 -3.47
CA PRO A 491 31.32 20.13 -3.63
C PRO A 491 31.33 21.08 -2.42
N PRO A 492 32.51 21.63 -2.03
CA PRO A 492 33.80 21.52 -2.71
C PRO A 492 34.60 20.26 -2.32
N ASN A 493 34.12 19.46 -1.37
CA ASN A 493 34.89 18.36 -0.79
C ASN A 493 35.07 17.19 -1.77
N HIS A 494 34.03 16.91 -2.57
CA HIS A 494 34.01 15.86 -3.56
C HIS A 494 33.44 16.39 -4.88
N VAL A 495 34.31 16.51 -5.88
CA VAL A 495 33.93 16.73 -7.28
C VAL A 495 33.97 15.37 -7.98
N PRO A 496 32.85 14.91 -8.57
CA PRO A 496 32.79 13.63 -9.27
C PRO A 496 33.84 13.50 -10.39
N GLN A 497 34.33 12.28 -10.62
CA GLN A 497 35.24 11.90 -11.72
C GLN A 497 34.56 10.91 -12.68
N GLU A 498 33.45 11.32 -13.29
CA GLU A 498 32.61 10.47 -14.16
C GLU A 498 33.36 9.92 -15.37
N ASP A 499 34.50 10.49 -15.76
CA ASP A 499 35.33 9.94 -16.85
C ASP A 499 35.76 8.48 -16.59
N LEU A 500 35.88 8.08 -15.32
CA LEU A 500 36.20 6.70 -14.92
C LEU A 500 35.07 5.72 -15.32
N VAL A 501 33.82 6.10 -15.04
CA VAL A 501 32.63 5.32 -15.44
C VAL A 501 32.44 5.37 -16.95
N ALA A 502 32.58 6.55 -17.55
CA ALA A 502 32.51 6.74 -18.99
C ALA A 502 33.49 5.82 -19.72
N GLN A 503 34.73 5.69 -19.22
CA GLN A 503 35.73 4.79 -19.78
C GLN A 503 35.32 3.32 -19.66
N HIS A 504 34.77 2.88 -18.53
CA HIS A 504 34.25 1.52 -18.40
C HIS A 504 33.11 1.19 -19.36
N VAL A 505 32.22 2.16 -19.62
CA VAL A 505 31.15 2.02 -20.62
C VAL A 505 31.73 1.93 -22.03
N VAL A 506 32.67 2.82 -22.38
CA VAL A 506 33.36 2.80 -23.68
C VAL A 506 34.09 1.46 -23.89
N ASP A 507 34.86 1.00 -22.91
CA ASP A 507 35.61 -0.26 -22.97
C ASP A 507 34.67 -1.47 -23.15
N ALA A 508 33.51 -1.47 -22.49
CA ALA A 508 32.52 -2.55 -22.62
C ALA A 508 31.89 -2.62 -24.02
N LEU A 509 31.78 -1.49 -24.71
CA LEU A 509 31.18 -1.35 -26.03
C LEU A 509 32.20 -1.40 -27.18
N HIS A 510 33.46 -1.11 -26.91
CA HIS A 510 34.55 -1.06 -27.88
C HIS A 510 34.68 -2.31 -28.78
N PRO A 511 34.50 -3.56 -28.28
CA PRO A 511 34.56 -4.75 -29.14
C PRO A 511 33.46 -4.84 -30.19
N VAL A 512 32.36 -4.09 -30.04
CA VAL A 512 31.21 -4.07 -30.96
C VAL A 512 30.99 -2.69 -31.58
N SER A 513 32.00 -1.81 -31.49
CA SER A 513 32.00 -0.50 -32.11
C SER A 513 32.49 -0.53 -33.57
N THR A 514 32.24 0.56 -34.27
CA THR A 514 32.75 0.79 -35.63
C THR A 514 34.27 0.94 -35.67
N ASP A 515 34.88 1.45 -34.61
CA ASP A 515 36.33 1.75 -34.55
C ASP A 515 37.19 0.49 -34.61
N THR A 516 36.68 -0.62 -34.07
CA THR A 516 37.32 -1.94 -34.14
C THR A 516 36.90 -2.75 -35.37
N GLY A 517 35.92 -2.27 -36.14
CA GLY A 517 35.22 -3.06 -37.17
C GLY A 517 34.40 -4.23 -36.59
N GLY A 518 34.28 -4.33 -35.25
CA GLY A 518 33.63 -5.44 -34.57
C GLY A 518 32.10 -5.38 -34.59
N GLY A 519 31.53 -4.19 -34.70
CA GLY A 519 30.08 -4.01 -34.79
C GLY A 519 29.63 -2.61 -35.26
N PRO A 520 28.31 -2.35 -35.24
CA PRO A 520 27.73 -1.15 -35.82
C PRO A 520 27.69 0.06 -34.87
N LEU A 521 28.12 -0.08 -33.61
CA LEU A 521 27.96 1.00 -32.63
C LEU A 521 28.93 2.15 -32.88
N VAL A 522 28.42 3.38 -32.94
CA VAL A 522 29.20 4.60 -32.95
C VAL A 522 29.24 5.15 -31.53
N VAL A 523 30.42 5.17 -30.92
CA VAL A 523 30.61 5.60 -29.52
C VAL A 523 31.37 6.93 -29.51
N ARG A 524 30.86 7.93 -28.78
CA ARG A 524 31.48 9.24 -28.65
C ARG A 524 31.56 9.65 -27.18
N LYS A 525 32.75 9.92 -26.69
CA LYS A 525 32.99 10.52 -25.37
C LYS A 525 33.12 12.04 -25.52
N VAL A 526 32.38 12.80 -24.73
CA VAL A 526 32.31 14.27 -24.82
C VAL A 526 32.55 14.86 -23.43
N GLY A 527 33.65 15.57 -23.25
CA GLY A 527 34.00 16.21 -21.98
C GLY A 527 34.04 17.73 -22.10
N TYR A 528 33.44 18.40 -21.12
CA TYR A 528 33.43 19.87 -21.01
C TYR A 528 34.32 20.39 -19.87
N ALA A 529 34.60 19.52 -18.90
CA ALA A 529 35.52 19.78 -17.79
C ALA A 529 36.42 18.55 -17.56
N GLU A 530 37.61 18.78 -16.99
CA GLU A 530 38.57 17.72 -16.73
C GLU A 530 37.97 16.66 -15.80
N GLY A 531 38.03 15.39 -16.21
CA GLY A 531 37.45 14.27 -15.47
C GLY A 531 35.91 14.15 -15.53
N ARG A 532 35.21 15.05 -16.23
CA ARG A 532 33.74 15.08 -16.35
C ARG A 532 33.32 14.84 -17.80
N SER A 533 33.06 13.59 -18.16
CA SER A 533 32.68 13.21 -19.54
C SER A 533 31.27 12.64 -19.61
N ASN A 534 30.58 12.93 -20.70
CA ASN A 534 29.37 12.26 -21.17
C ASN A 534 29.74 11.21 -22.23
N VAL A 535 28.85 10.24 -22.46
CA VAL A 535 29.00 9.23 -23.51
C VAL A 535 27.73 9.13 -24.35
N ILE A 536 27.87 9.27 -25.67
CA ILE A 536 26.78 9.07 -26.64
C ILE A 536 27.09 7.80 -27.44
N VAL A 537 26.14 6.88 -27.48
CA VAL A 537 26.24 5.62 -28.23
C VAL A 537 25.09 5.54 -29.22
N GLU A 538 25.39 5.39 -30.51
CA GLU A 538 24.39 5.21 -31.56
C GLU A 538 24.51 3.81 -32.18
N TYR A 539 23.39 3.09 -32.22
CA TYR A 539 23.15 2.01 -33.16
C TYR A 539 22.41 2.57 -34.38
N PRO A 540 23.03 2.60 -35.58
CA PRO A 540 22.43 3.22 -36.75
C PRO A 540 21.26 2.40 -37.31
N GLY A 541 20.11 3.06 -37.49
CA GLY A 541 18.95 2.51 -38.19
C GLY A 541 19.05 2.66 -39.71
N THR A 542 18.18 1.93 -40.43
CA THR A 542 18.12 1.96 -41.90
C THR A 542 17.29 3.11 -42.46
N VAL A 543 16.44 3.76 -41.65
CA VAL A 543 15.56 4.86 -42.08
C VAL A 543 15.96 6.18 -41.39
N PRO A 544 16.37 7.21 -42.15
CA PRO A 544 16.70 8.52 -41.59
C PRO A 544 15.52 9.17 -40.85
N GLY A 545 15.80 9.88 -39.76
CA GLY A 545 14.79 10.62 -38.98
C GLY A 545 13.91 9.77 -38.08
N ARG A 546 14.17 8.46 -37.98
CA ARG A 546 13.50 7.55 -37.04
C ARG A 546 14.44 7.22 -35.91
N VAL A 547 14.13 7.69 -34.70
CA VAL A 547 15.00 7.55 -33.52
C VAL A 547 14.20 7.02 -32.35
N VAL A 548 14.84 6.20 -31.52
CA VAL A 548 14.44 5.92 -30.15
C VAL A 548 15.64 6.15 -29.25
N SER A 549 15.44 6.83 -28.12
CA SER A 549 16.57 7.22 -27.27
C SER A 549 16.37 6.88 -25.80
N PHE A 550 17.44 6.45 -25.16
CA PHE A 550 17.55 6.20 -23.72
C PHE A 550 18.59 7.18 -23.16
N VAL A 551 18.16 8.09 -22.30
CA VAL A 551 18.96 9.24 -21.84
C VAL A 551 18.84 9.33 -20.33
N GLY A 552 19.73 10.08 -19.67
CA GLY A 552 19.55 10.42 -18.26
C GLY A 552 20.18 9.45 -17.27
N MET A 553 20.78 8.34 -17.75
CA MET A 553 21.59 7.49 -16.89
C MET A 553 22.84 8.26 -16.46
N HIS A 554 22.80 8.81 -15.25
CA HIS A 554 23.88 9.64 -14.71
C HIS A 554 24.98 8.80 -14.07
N MET A 555 26.19 9.36 -14.04
CA MET A 555 27.42 8.65 -13.67
C MET A 555 28.02 9.15 -12.35
N ASP A 556 27.41 10.15 -11.72
CA ASP A 556 27.70 10.57 -10.35
C ASP A 556 26.82 9.83 -9.33
N VAL A 557 27.14 9.97 -8.04
CA VAL A 557 26.34 9.38 -6.96
C VAL A 557 26.22 10.35 -5.79
N VAL A 558 25.15 10.23 -5.00
CA VAL A 558 25.05 10.94 -3.73
C VAL A 558 26.08 10.43 -2.71
N PRO A 559 26.49 11.27 -1.74
CA PRO A 559 27.44 10.88 -0.71
C PRO A 559 27.05 9.60 0.07
N ALA A 560 28.06 8.84 0.48
CA ALA A 560 27.92 7.66 1.30
C ALA A 560 28.99 7.65 2.40
N ASN A 561 28.57 7.57 3.65
CA ASN A 561 29.45 7.38 4.80
C ASN A 561 29.59 5.88 5.12
N PRO A 562 30.74 5.22 4.86
CA PRO A 562 30.89 3.79 5.10
C PRO A 562 30.64 3.36 6.55
N CYS A 563 30.89 4.23 7.53
CA CYS A 563 30.63 3.93 8.95
C CYS A 563 29.15 3.75 9.26
N GLU A 564 28.28 4.37 8.46
CA GLU A 564 26.85 4.19 8.58
C GLU A 564 26.36 2.95 7.85
N TRP A 565 27.11 2.30 6.95
CA TRP A 565 26.57 1.20 6.14
C TRP A 565 26.84 -0.18 6.74
N ASP A 566 25.93 -1.12 6.49
CA ASP A 566 26.07 -2.50 6.97
C ASP A 566 27.04 -3.31 6.10
N PHE A 567 27.38 -2.80 4.92
CA PHE A 567 28.35 -3.34 3.97
C PHE A 567 29.09 -2.17 3.30
N ASP A 568 30.20 -2.46 2.63
CA ASP A 568 30.99 -1.42 1.96
C ASP A 568 30.18 -0.81 0.78
N PRO A 569 29.86 0.50 0.82
CA PRO A 569 29.11 1.15 -0.26
C PRO A 569 29.88 1.21 -1.59
N PHE A 570 31.21 1.08 -1.55
CA PHE A 570 32.10 1.29 -2.70
C PHE A 570 32.59 -0.02 -3.32
N SER A 571 32.01 -1.16 -2.92
CA SER A 571 32.23 -2.43 -3.60
C SER A 571 30.90 -3.14 -3.83
N LEU A 572 30.73 -3.71 -5.02
CA LEU A 572 29.53 -4.46 -5.30
C LEU A 572 29.54 -5.77 -4.52
N THR A 573 28.59 -5.89 -3.60
CA THR A 573 28.40 -7.08 -2.77
C THR A 573 27.05 -7.74 -3.05
N PHE A 574 26.86 -8.94 -2.52
CA PHE A 574 25.61 -9.69 -2.62
C PHE A 574 25.11 -9.98 -1.22
N ASP A 575 23.79 -9.93 -1.04
CA ASP A 575 23.17 -10.38 0.20
C ASP A 575 23.47 -11.88 0.41
N SER A 576 23.82 -12.23 1.65
CA SER A 576 24.27 -13.58 2.01
C SER A 576 23.16 -14.64 1.90
N GLU A 577 21.89 -14.21 1.97
CA GLU A 577 20.72 -15.07 1.89
C GLU A 577 20.04 -15.00 0.50
N ASP A 578 20.10 -13.85 -0.17
CA ASP A 578 19.48 -13.62 -1.47
C ASP A 578 20.44 -13.01 -2.51
N LYS A 579 21.01 -13.88 -3.35
CA LYS A 579 21.89 -13.43 -4.43
C LYS A 579 21.21 -12.49 -5.43
N GLU A 580 19.88 -12.41 -5.50
CA GLU A 580 19.20 -11.43 -6.37
C GLU A 580 19.48 -9.98 -5.96
N LYS A 581 19.80 -9.73 -4.69
CA LYS A 581 20.12 -8.39 -4.20
C LYS A 581 21.58 -8.04 -4.48
N LEU A 582 21.74 -7.00 -5.30
CA LEU A 582 23.02 -6.39 -5.66
C LEU A 582 23.19 -5.14 -4.80
N GLN A 583 24.20 -5.14 -3.92
CA GLN A 583 24.38 -4.16 -2.85
C GLN A 583 25.56 -3.22 -3.16
N GLY A 584 25.34 -1.90 -3.05
CA GLY A 584 26.35 -0.87 -3.30
C GLY A 584 25.73 0.49 -3.64
N ARG A 585 26.46 1.58 -3.39
CA ARG A 585 26.02 2.95 -3.72
C ARG A 585 26.03 3.13 -5.24
N GLY A 586 24.88 3.47 -5.81
CA GLY A 586 24.70 3.59 -7.26
C GLY A 586 23.95 2.42 -7.90
N THR A 587 23.59 1.39 -7.15
CA THR A 587 22.93 0.19 -7.71
C THR A 587 21.51 0.44 -8.20
N THR A 588 20.77 1.36 -7.58
CA THR A 588 19.45 1.84 -8.00
C THR A 588 19.53 3.22 -8.63
N ASP A 589 20.42 4.08 -8.15
CA ASP A 589 20.55 5.46 -8.64
C ASP A 589 22.03 5.90 -8.76
N CYS A 590 22.64 5.91 -9.95
CA CYS A 590 22.08 5.49 -11.24
C CYS A 590 23.01 4.54 -12.04
N LEU A 591 24.14 4.14 -11.44
CA LEU A 591 25.13 3.24 -12.07
C LEU A 591 24.55 1.87 -12.47
N GLY A 592 23.51 1.39 -11.79
CA GLY A 592 22.71 0.23 -12.19
C GLY A 592 22.07 0.38 -13.57
N HIS A 593 21.48 1.56 -13.85
CA HIS A 593 20.90 1.88 -15.16
C HIS A 593 21.96 2.13 -16.23
N VAL A 594 23.09 2.74 -15.85
CA VAL A 594 24.27 2.86 -16.73
C VAL A 594 24.71 1.47 -17.21
N ALA A 595 24.89 0.52 -16.30
CA ALA A 595 25.24 -0.85 -16.66
C ALA A 595 24.15 -1.53 -17.51
N LEU A 596 22.87 -1.31 -17.18
CA LEU A 596 21.73 -1.91 -17.87
C LEU A 596 21.65 -1.49 -19.34
N VAL A 597 21.71 -0.19 -19.61
CA VAL A 597 21.61 0.35 -20.97
C VAL A 597 22.89 0.08 -21.75
N ALA A 598 24.07 0.08 -21.11
CA ALA A 598 25.31 -0.37 -21.75
C ALA A 598 25.20 -1.82 -22.23
N GLN A 599 24.64 -2.73 -21.43
CA GLN A 599 24.41 -4.12 -21.87
C GLN A 599 23.38 -4.21 -23.01
N LEU A 600 22.34 -3.36 -23.02
CA LEU A 600 21.40 -3.29 -24.14
C LEU A 600 22.10 -2.92 -25.45
N MET A 601 22.88 -1.84 -25.43
CA MET A 601 23.63 -1.38 -26.61
C MET A 601 24.65 -2.42 -27.06
N LYS A 602 25.38 -3.02 -26.11
CA LYS A 602 26.32 -4.12 -26.40
C LYS A 602 25.62 -5.27 -27.11
N ARG A 603 24.46 -5.70 -26.59
CA ARG A 603 23.70 -6.83 -27.15
C ARG A 603 23.18 -6.53 -28.56
N LEU A 604 22.72 -5.31 -28.82
CA LEU A 604 22.37 -4.86 -30.17
C LEU A 604 23.59 -4.91 -31.11
N GLY A 605 24.76 -4.50 -30.63
CA GLY A 605 26.01 -4.56 -31.38
C GLY A 605 26.49 -5.99 -31.69
N GLU A 606 26.26 -6.94 -30.80
CA GLU A 606 26.56 -8.37 -30.98
C GLU A 606 25.60 -9.05 -31.97
N VAL A 607 24.29 -8.85 -31.78
CA VAL A 607 23.23 -9.53 -32.55
C VAL A 607 23.05 -8.89 -33.94
N LYS A 608 23.30 -7.59 -34.06
CA LYS A 608 23.21 -6.80 -35.30
C LYS A 608 21.84 -6.91 -36.01
N PRO A 609 20.71 -6.69 -35.31
CA PRO A 609 19.40 -6.75 -35.94
C PRO A 609 19.20 -5.61 -36.95
N ALA A 610 18.58 -5.89 -38.09
CA ALA A 610 18.26 -4.84 -39.07
C ALA A 610 17.08 -3.98 -38.57
N LEU A 611 17.40 -2.84 -37.92
CA LEU A 611 16.41 -1.90 -37.39
C LEU A 611 16.11 -0.76 -38.37
N LYS A 612 14.85 -0.30 -38.43
CA LYS A 612 14.47 0.93 -39.13
C LYS A 612 14.88 2.17 -38.33
N HIS A 613 14.67 2.17 -37.01
CA HIS A 613 15.00 3.27 -36.11
C HIS A 613 16.47 3.17 -35.67
N SER A 614 17.15 4.31 -35.58
CA SER A 614 18.39 4.40 -34.80
C SER A 614 18.05 4.29 -33.31
N VAL A 615 18.83 3.50 -32.58
CA VAL A 615 18.75 3.41 -31.10
C VAL A 615 19.92 4.21 -30.53
N ILE A 616 19.64 5.23 -29.73
CA ILE A 616 20.67 6.11 -29.18
C ILE A 616 20.63 6.05 -27.65
N ALA A 617 21.78 5.82 -27.02
CA ALA A 617 21.94 5.90 -25.57
C ALA A 617 22.84 7.08 -25.20
N VAL A 618 22.45 7.87 -24.20
CA VAL A 618 23.23 9.01 -23.69
C VAL A 618 23.43 8.86 -22.19
N PHE A 619 24.68 8.64 -21.79
CA PHE A 619 25.13 8.58 -20.41
C PHE A 619 25.68 9.96 -20.04
N ILE A 620 25.18 10.55 -18.96
CA ILE A 620 25.43 11.94 -18.63
C ILE A 620 26.28 12.08 -17.38
N CYS A 621 27.09 13.13 -17.32
CA CYS A 621 27.67 13.59 -16.07
C CYS A 621 26.82 14.72 -15.49
N ASN A 622 27.05 15.04 -14.21
CA ASN A 622 26.51 16.24 -13.57
C ASN A 622 24.98 16.31 -13.52
N GLU A 623 24.33 15.26 -13.02
CA GLU A 623 22.89 15.25 -12.74
C GLU A 623 22.62 15.73 -11.31
N GLU A 624 23.32 15.17 -10.32
CA GLU A 624 23.06 15.39 -8.89
C GLU A 624 23.48 16.78 -8.40
N ASN A 625 24.20 17.55 -9.22
CA ASN A 625 24.66 18.90 -8.89
C ASN A 625 24.17 19.94 -9.89
N SER A 626 23.15 20.67 -9.47
CA SER A 626 22.57 21.79 -10.20
C SER A 626 23.41 23.08 -10.16
N SER A 627 24.45 23.19 -9.33
CA SER A 627 25.25 24.42 -9.20
C SER A 627 26.28 24.62 -10.32
N VAL A 628 26.64 23.55 -11.03
CA VAL A 628 27.54 23.60 -12.19
C VAL A 628 26.71 23.37 -13.43
N THR A 629 26.75 24.31 -14.38
CA THR A 629 25.98 24.24 -15.62
C THR A 629 26.91 24.13 -16.83
N GLY A 630 26.37 23.63 -17.94
CA GLY A 630 26.97 23.53 -19.26
C GLY A 630 27.89 22.33 -19.47
N ILE A 631 27.90 21.35 -18.55
CA ILE A 631 28.78 20.18 -18.64
C ILE A 631 28.04 18.85 -18.80
N GLY A 632 26.77 18.78 -18.40
CA GLY A 632 25.95 17.58 -18.47
C GLY A 632 25.09 17.57 -19.73
N VAL A 633 23.85 17.11 -19.60
CA VAL A 633 22.88 17.08 -20.71
C VAL A 633 22.61 18.47 -21.28
N ASP A 634 22.63 19.51 -20.45
CA ASP A 634 22.45 20.90 -20.84
C ASP A 634 23.56 21.40 -21.79
N GLY A 635 24.82 21.02 -21.52
CA GLY A 635 25.95 21.24 -22.43
C GLY A 635 25.76 20.53 -23.78
N LEU A 636 25.33 19.27 -23.76
CA LEU A 636 25.07 18.48 -24.97
C LEU A 636 23.94 19.05 -25.83
N VAL A 637 22.87 19.57 -25.20
CA VAL A 637 21.77 20.26 -25.89
C VAL A 637 22.27 21.55 -26.53
N LYS A 638 23.03 22.35 -25.78
CA LYS A 638 23.57 23.64 -26.26
C LYS A 638 24.47 23.48 -27.50
N ASP A 639 25.25 22.41 -27.57
CA ASP A 639 26.11 22.09 -28.72
C ASP A 639 25.37 21.40 -29.87
N GLY A 640 24.05 21.16 -29.74
CA GLY A 640 23.23 20.50 -30.75
C GLY A 640 23.49 19.00 -30.91
N LEU A 641 24.22 18.38 -29.97
CA LEU A 641 24.58 16.95 -30.05
C LEU A 641 23.37 16.03 -29.85
N LEU A 642 22.29 16.54 -29.23
CA LEU A 642 21.04 15.80 -29.00
C LEU A 642 19.92 16.14 -29.98
N ASP A 643 20.12 17.05 -30.94
CA ASP A 643 19.05 17.51 -31.85
C ASP A 643 18.35 16.37 -32.61
N LYS A 644 19.12 15.33 -32.96
CA LYS A 644 18.60 14.13 -33.61
C LYS A 644 17.52 13.42 -32.79
N LEU A 645 17.57 13.51 -31.46
CA LEU A 645 16.62 12.84 -30.58
C LEU A 645 15.24 13.51 -30.61
N LYS A 646 15.11 14.78 -31.03
CA LYS A 646 13.83 15.49 -31.18
C LYS A 646 12.87 14.82 -32.17
N THR A 647 13.40 13.94 -33.04
CA THR A 647 12.61 13.23 -34.06
C THR A 647 11.90 11.96 -33.56
N GLY A 648 12.12 11.58 -32.30
CA GLY A 648 11.53 10.38 -31.72
C GLY A 648 11.36 10.46 -30.20
N PRO A 649 10.83 9.39 -29.58
CA PRO A 649 10.65 9.36 -28.14
C PRO A 649 11.99 9.28 -27.41
N LEU A 650 12.07 10.00 -26.28
CA LEU A 650 13.20 10.04 -25.36
C LEU A 650 12.77 9.45 -24.02
N PHE A 651 13.44 8.37 -23.61
CA PHE A 651 13.21 7.71 -22.33
C PHE A 651 14.31 8.12 -21.35
N TRP A 652 13.97 8.97 -20.37
CA TRP A 652 14.83 9.32 -19.24
C TRP A 652 14.86 8.16 -18.24
N ILE A 653 16.03 7.54 -18.06
CA ILE A 653 16.21 6.34 -17.25
C ILE A 653 16.94 6.68 -15.96
N ASP A 654 16.15 6.91 -14.91
CA ASP A 654 16.66 7.45 -13.63
C ASP A 654 15.66 7.30 -12.47
N THR A 655 14.48 6.71 -12.71
CA THR A 655 13.50 6.49 -11.65
C THR A 655 13.57 5.05 -11.12
N ALA A 656 12.62 4.63 -10.30
CA ALA A 656 12.62 3.29 -9.69
C ALA A 656 11.27 2.57 -9.87
N ASP A 657 11.12 1.41 -9.23
CA ASP A 657 9.89 0.59 -9.13
C ASP A 657 9.35 -0.01 -10.44
N LYS A 658 10.07 0.12 -11.56
CA LYS A 658 9.75 -0.56 -12.84
C LYS A 658 8.42 -0.11 -13.43
N GLN A 659 7.97 1.09 -13.07
CA GLN A 659 6.74 1.70 -13.56
C GLN A 659 7.03 3.02 -14.26
N PRO A 660 6.17 3.46 -15.20
CA PRO A 660 6.31 4.77 -15.81
C PRO A 660 6.13 5.87 -14.76
N CYS A 661 7.14 6.71 -14.59
CA CYS A 661 6.98 7.95 -13.83
C CYS A 661 6.49 9.02 -14.82
N ILE A 662 5.31 9.58 -14.57
CA ILE A 662 4.61 10.46 -15.52
C ILE A 662 4.62 11.92 -15.09
N GLY A 663 5.19 12.23 -13.93
CA GLY A 663 5.34 13.59 -13.45
C GLY A 663 6.27 13.72 -12.26
N THR A 664 6.90 14.89 -12.17
CA THR A 664 7.79 15.28 -11.07
C THR A 664 7.39 16.65 -10.53
N GLY A 665 7.68 16.91 -9.26
CA GLY A 665 7.39 18.19 -8.61
C GLY A 665 8.53 19.18 -8.84
N GLY A 666 8.19 20.44 -9.06
CA GLY A 666 9.13 21.56 -8.97
C GLY A 666 9.56 21.83 -7.53
N MET A 667 10.55 22.71 -7.37
CA MET A 667 11.13 23.08 -6.09
C MET A 667 11.32 24.60 -6.00
N ILE A 668 10.91 25.20 -4.88
CA ILE A 668 11.16 26.61 -4.58
C ILE A 668 11.65 26.72 -3.12
N PRO A 669 12.97 26.76 -2.90
CA PRO A 669 13.54 27.07 -1.59
C PRO A 669 13.19 28.51 -1.19
N TRP A 670 12.81 28.73 0.07
CA TRP A 670 12.45 30.06 0.57
C TRP A 670 12.97 30.31 1.98
N HIS A 671 13.22 31.58 2.29
CA HIS A 671 13.68 32.06 3.59
C HIS A 671 12.86 33.26 4.02
N LEU A 672 12.15 33.14 5.15
CA LEU A 672 11.37 34.21 5.76
C LEU A 672 12.11 34.74 6.99
N LYS A 673 12.71 35.93 6.85
CA LYS A 673 13.41 36.63 7.92
C LYS A 673 12.47 37.64 8.58
N ALA A 674 12.32 37.56 9.90
CA ALA A 674 11.67 38.57 10.72
C ALA A 674 12.69 39.39 11.48
N THR A 675 12.55 40.71 11.41
CA THR A 675 13.28 41.69 12.21
C THR A 675 12.32 42.34 13.18
N GLY A 676 12.65 42.28 14.46
CA GLY A 676 11.94 42.91 15.56
C GLY A 676 12.88 43.77 16.40
N LYS A 677 12.73 43.70 17.72
CA LYS A 677 13.54 44.47 18.66
C LYS A 677 13.87 43.61 19.88
N LEU A 678 15.16 43.37 20.07
CA LEU A 678 15.68 42.63 21.21
C LEU A 678 15.49 43.41 22.51
N PHE A 679 15.00 42.72 23.55
CA PHE A 679 14.93 43.30 24.90
C PHE A 679 14.82 42.23 25.99
N HIS A 680 14.92 42.63 27.26
CA HIS A 680 14.79 41.72 28.40
C HIS A 680 13.34 41.18 28.53
N SER A 681 13.17 39.87 28.74
CA SER A 681 11.86 39.21 28.76
C SER A 681 10.93 39.71 29.87
N GLY A 682 11.48 40.13 31.02
CA GLY A 682 10.72 40.79 32.09
C GLY A 682 10.10 42.14 31.71
N LEU A 683 10.45 42.72 30.56
CA LEU A 683 9.92 43.99 30.05
C LEU A 683 9.39 43.81 28.61
N ALA A 684 8.59 42.76 28.39
CA ALA A 684 8.09 42.36 27.07
C ALA A 684 7.40 43.50 26.28
N HIS A 685 6.73 44.44 26.96
CA HIS A 685 6.08 45.60 26.33
C HIS A 685 7.03 46.56 25.57
N LYS A 686 8.35 46.41 25.74
CA LYS A 686 9.40 47.19 25.06
C LYS A 686 10.10 46.42 23.92
N ALA A 687 9.71 45.17 23.68
CA ALA A 687 10.29 44.31 22.67
C ALA A 687 9.34 44.12 21.48
N ILE A 688 9.89 43.68 20.35
CA ILE A 688 9.13 43.08 19.26
C ILE A 688 9.70 41.68 19.08
N ASN A 689 8.94 40.66 19.47
CA ASN A 689 9.38 39.28 19.42
C ASN A 689 9.39 38.78 17.97
N ALA A 690 10.59 38.70 17.38
CA ALA A 690 10.74 38.27 15.99
C ALA A 690 10.26 36.83 15.76
N MET A 691 10.32 35.95 16.77
CA MET A 691 9.82 34.58 16.66
C MET A 691 8.30 34.53 16.56
N GLU A 692 7.59 35.27 17.42
CA GLU A 692 6.13 35.35 17.38
C GLU A 692 5.66 35.96 16.06
N LEU A 693 6.33 37.02 15.58
CA LEU A 693 6.03 37.65 14.30
C LEU A 693 6.16 36.66 13.14
N ASN A 694 7.27 35.91 13.07
CA ASN A 694 7.48 34.90 12.03
C ASN A 694 6.43 33.78 12.07
N MET A 695 6.02 33.34 13.26
CA MET A 695 4.99 32.28 13.40
C MET A 695 3.64 32.72 12.84
N GLU A 696 3.16 33.90 13.21
CA GLU A 696 1.85 34.39 12.75
C GLU A 696 1.88 34.81 11.28
N ALA A 697 2.99 35.40 10.82
CA ALA A 697 3.19 35.71 9.40
C ALA A 697 3.23 34.45 8.53
N LEU A 698 3.98 33.42 8.93
CA LEU A 698 4.04 32.16 8.19
C LEU A 698 2.69 31.45 8.14
N LYS A 699 1.93 31.45 9.24
CA LYS A 699 0.56 30.93 9.29
C LYS A 699 -0.34 31.62 8.26
N GLU A 700 -0.29 32.95 8.17
CA GLU A 700 -1.08 33.70 7.19
C GLU A 700 -0.60 33.48 5.75
N ILE A 701 0.72 33.45 5.52
CA ILE A 701 1.32 33.14 4.20
C ILE A 701 0.88 31.75 3.72
N GLN A 702 0.97 30.72 4.58
CA GLN A 702 0.55 29.37 4.21
C GLN A 702 -0.96 29.30 3.94
N LYS A 703 -1.78 29.97 4.75
CA LYS A 703 -3.23 30.04 4.54
C LYS A 703 -3.56 30.64 3.17
N ARG A 704 -2.92 31.75 2.78
CA ARG A 704 -3.09 32.37 1.46
C ARG A 704 -2.51 31.51 0.33
N PHE A 705 -1.37 30.88 0.54
CA PHE A 705 -0.78 29.95 -0.43
C PHE A 705 -1.74 28.81 -0.78
N TYR A 706 -2.34 28.14 0.21
CA TYR A 706 -3.29 27.03 -0.06
C TYR A 706 -4.64 27.49 -0.61
N ALA A 707 -4.97 28.79 -0.49
CA ALA A 707 -6.16 29.37 -1.12
C ALA A 707 -5.93 29.71 -2.59
N ASP A 708 -4.78 30.32 -2.92
CA ASP A 708 -4.42 30.74 -4.28
C ASP A 708 -3.87 29.58 -5.13
N PHE A 709 -3.27 28.56 -4.50
CA PHE A 709 -2.72 27.37 -5.14
C PHE A 709 -3.33 26.08 -4.55
N PRO A 710 -4.66 25.86 -4.69
CA PRO A 710 -5.31 24.67 -4.19
C PRO A 710 -4.91 23.42 -4.99
N ALA A 711 -5.32 22.23 -4.53
CA ALA A 711 -5.12 21.00 -5.28
C ALA A 711 -5.74 21.11 -6.69
N HIS A 712 -4.96 20.82 -7.73
CA HIS A 712 -5.34 20.96 -9.13
C HIS A 712 -5.88 19.62 -9.66
N GLU A 713 -6.97 19.63 -10.46
CA GLU A 713 -7.61 18.38 -10.90
C GLU A 713 -6.68 17.43 -11.66
N LYS A 714 -5.79 18.00 -12.49
CA LYS A 714 -4.76 17.24 -13.21
C LYS A 714 -3.77 16.50 -12.30
N GLU A 715 -3.60 16.88 -11.04
CA GLU A 715 -2.76 16.13 -10.09
C GLU A 715 -3.27 14.70 -9.90
N LYS A 716 -4.59 14.49 -9.96
CA LYS A 716 -5.19 13.15 -9.90
C LYS A 716 -4.94 12.35 -11.18
N VAL A 717 -5.02 13.00 -12.33
CA VAL A 717 -4.76 12.37 -13.64
C VAL A 717 -3.32 11.87 -13.72
N TYR A 718 -2.38 12.70 -13.26
CA TYR A 718 -0.96 12.39 -13.20
C TYR A 718 -0.56 11.58 -11.95
N LYS A 719 -1.52 11.27 -11.07
CA LYS A 719 -1.31 10.44 -9.88
C LYS A 719 -0.21 10.96 -8.94
N PHE A 720 -0.14 12.27 -8.76
CA PHE A 720 0.67 12.84 -7.69
C PHE A 720 0.12 12.38 -6.33
N ALA A 721 0.98 11.82 -5.48
CA ALA A 721 0.59 11.36 -4.14
C ALA A 721 0.14 12.52 -3.24
N THR A 722 0.70 13.70 -3.45
CA THR A 722 0.40 14.92 -2.73
C THR A 722 0.24 16.10 -3.70
N PRO A 723 -0.68 17.05 -3.41
CA PRO A 723 -0.78 18.28 -4.19
C PRO A 723 0.41 19.21 -3.92
N SER A 724 0.43 20.38 -4.57
CA SER A 724 1.39 21.43 -4.26
C SER A 724 1.42 21.79 -2.77
N THR A 725 2.60 21.87 -2.16
CA THR A 725 2.76 22.16 -0.72
C THR A 725 3.86 23.16 -0.44
N MET A 726 3.65 23.98 0.59
CA MET A 726 4.65 24.87 1.18
C MET A 726 4.91 24.45 2.62
N LYS A 727 6.15 24.05 2.94
CA LYS A 727 6.52 23.53 4.28
C LYS A 727 7.76 24.22 4.83
N PRO A 728 7.74 24.71 6.09
CA PRO A 728 8.96 25.10 6.79
C PRO A 728 9.78 23.84 7.10
N THR A 729 11.09 23.91 6.91
CA THR A 729 12.01 22.77 7.11
C THR A 729 13.18 23.11 8.03
N LYS A 730 13.53 24.39 8.16
CA LYS A 730 14.64 24.86 9.01
C LYS A 730 14.23 26.11 9.77
N TRP A 731 14.82 26.29 10.94
CA TRP A 731 14.71 27.52 11.73
C TRP A 731 16.10 27.94 12.17
N SER A 732 16.36 29.24 12.20
CA SER A 732 17.64 29.81 12.62
C SER A 732 17.44 31.06 13.47
N TYR A 733 18.33 31.24 14.43
CA TYR A 733 18.33 32.35 15.38
C TYR A 733 19.79 32.74 15.69
N PRO A 734 20.16 34.03 15.58
CA PRO A 734 21.55 34.49 15.78
C PRO A 734 22.10 34.39 17.22
N GLY A 735 21.32 33.88 18.19
CA GLY A 735 21.75 33.65 19.57
C GLY A 735 21.30 34.73 20.56
N GLY A 736 21.36 34.42 21.87
CA GLY A 736 20.95 35.30 22.98
C GLY A 736 20.65 34.52 24.26
N GLY A 737 20.50 35.21 25.39
CA GLY A 737 20.18 34.59 26.68
C GLY A 737 18.71 34.17 26.79
N LEU A 738 18.39 33.20 27.66
CA LEU A 738 17.01 32.72 27.90
C LEU A 738 16.05 33.86 28.33
N ASN A 739 16.60 34.89 28.96
CA ASN A 739 15.87 36.09 29.40
C ASN A 739 15.85 37.23 28.36
N GLN A 740 16.21 36.96 27.10
CA GLN A 740 16.16 37.94 26.02
C GLN A 740 15.10 37.54 24.99
N ILE A 741 14.21 38.48 24.68
CA ILE A 741 13.29 38.36 23.56
C ILE A 741 14.09 38.58 22.27
N PRO A 742 13.99 37.70 21.27
CA PRO A 742 14.81 37.74 20.07
C PRO A 742 14.44 38.92 19.16
N GLY A 743 15.46 39.65 18.70
CA GLY A 743 15.31 40.76 17.74
C GLY A 743 15.34 40.32 16.28
N GLU A 744 15.77 39.10 15.97
CA GLU A 744 15.77 38.55 14.62
C GLU A 744 15.52 37.04 14.67
N CYS A 745 14.84 36.50 13.66
CA CYS A 745 14.69 35.06 13.45
C CYS A 745 14.45 34.77 11.97
N THR A 746 14.92 33.63 11.47
CA THR A 746 14.64 33.17 10.10
C THR A 746 14.00 31.79 10.13
N ILE A 747 12.86 31.64 9.45
CA ILE A 747 12.27 30.34 9.14
C ILE A 747 12.51 30.10 7.65
N SER A 748 13.09 28.95 7.32
CA SER A 748 13.32 28.55 5.94
C SER A 748 12.50 27.32 5.62
N GLY A 749 12.18 27.13 4.35
CA GLY A 749 11.40 26.00 3.92
C GLY A 749 11.56 25.70 2.45
N ASP A 750 10.70 24.80 2.01
CA ASP A 750 10.67 24.32 0.64
C ASP A 750 9.21 24.29 0.14
N ILE A 751 9.03 24.57 -1.15
CA ILE A 751 7.76 24.42 -1.85
C ILE A 751 7.93 23.34 -2.89
N ARG A 752 7.16 22.25 -2.75
CA ARG A 752 7.02 21.25 -3.79
C ARG A 752 5.81 21.59 -4.63
N LEU A 753 6.05 22.03 -5.85
CA LEU A 753 5.03 22.58 -6.75
C LEU A 753 4.74 21.60 -7.88
N THR A 754 3.50 21.17 -8.04
CA THR A 754 3.11 20.34 -9.19
C THR A 754 3.21 21.14 -10.50
N PRO A 755 3.40 20.49 -11.66
CA PRO A 755 3.64 21.16 -12.96
C PRO A 755 2.49 22.06 -13.45
N PHE A 756 1.36 22.08 -12.75
CA PHE A 756 0.16 22.82 -13.15
C PHE A 756 0.13 24.26 -12.62
N TYR A 757 1.09 24.62 -11.76
CA TYR A 757 1.32 25.99 -11.34
C TYR A 757 2.71 26.43 -11.78
N SER A 758 2.83 27.69 -12.22
CA SER A 758 4.12 28.28 -12.55
C SER A 758 4.83 28.73 -11.29
N THR A 759 6.10 28.35 -11.15
CA THR A 759 6.94 28.79 -10.03
C THR A 759 7.07 30.32 -9.97
N SER A 760 7.16 30.99 -11.12
CA SER A 760 7.23 32.45 -11.22
C SER A 760 6.00 33.14 -10.61
N SER A 761 4.82 32.56 -10.80
CA SER A 761 3.56 33.08 -10.26
C SER A 761 3.49 32.90 -8.75
N VAL A 762 3.97 31.76 -8.24
CA VAL A 762 4.07 31.48 -6.80
C VAL A 762 5.04 32.45 -6.12
N VAL A 763 6.25 32.61 -6.66
CA VAL A 763 7.26 33.54 -6.12
C VAL A 763 6.72 34.96 -6.07
N LYS A 764 6.06 35.42 -7.14
CA LYS A 764 5.43 36.75 -7.19
C LYS A 764 4.37 36.90 -6.09
N LYS A 765 3.47 35.92 -5.95
CA LYS A 765 2.41 35.95 -4.93
C LYS A 765 2.93 35.96 -3.51
N LEU A 766 3.96 35.16 -3.21
CA LEU A 766 4.58 35.15 -1.88
C LEU A 766 5.22 36.50 -1.53
N LYS A 767 5.85 37.17 -2.49
CA LYS A 767 6.36 38.55 -2.31
C LYS A 767 5.22 39.53 -2.04
N GLU A 768 4.12 39.44 -2.78
CA GLU A 768 2.90 40.25 -2.56
C GLU A 768 2.32 40.03 -1.16
N TYR A 769 2.25 38.79 -0.66
CA TYR A 769 1.73 38.49 0.68
C TYR A 769 2.60 39.11 1.78
N VAL A 770 3.92 38.98 1.67
CA VAL A 770 4.85 39.55 2.65
C VAL A 770 4.80 41.07 2.64
N GLN A 771 4.66 41.68 1.46
CA GLN A 771 4.46 43.13 1.36
C GLN A 771 3.15 43.57 2.04
N ASP A 772 2.03 42.91 1.76
CA ASP A 772 0.73 43.22 2.39
C ASP A 772 0.77 43.05 3.92
N ILE A 773 1.40 41.99 4.42
CA ILE A 773 1.58 41.76 5.86
C ILE A 773 2.45 42.87 6.46
N ASN A 774 3.54 43.26 5.79
CA ASN A 774 4.39 44.36 6.25
C ASN A 774 3.63 45.68 6.32
N GLU A 775 2.73 45.97 5.38
CA GLU A 775 1.90 47.18 5.39
C GLU A 775 0.85 47.15 6.49
N ASN A 776 0.39 45.96 6.92
CA ASN A 776 -0.73 45.75 7.84
C ASN A 776 -0.39 44.88 9.07
N LEU A 777 0.79 45.07 9.67
CA LEU A 777 1.28 44.23 10.79
C LEU A 777 0.33 44.17 11.99
N GLU A 778 -0.46 45.21 12.21
CA GLU A 778 -1.42 45.31 13.30
C GLU A 778 -2.61 44.34 13.14
N LYS A 779 -2.83 43.78 11.94
CA LYS A 779 -3.87 42.78 11.68
C LYS A 779 -3.44 41.36 12.05
N LEU A 780 -2.15 41.12 12.30
CA LEU A 780 -1.68 39.81 12.76
C LEU A 780 -2.15 39.56 14.20
N ASP A 781 -2.56 38.32 14.47
CA ASP A 781 -2.90 37.88 15.82
C ASP A 781 -1.70 38.09 16.76
N THR A 782 -1.92 38.54 17.99
CA THR A 782 -0.87 38.67 19.00
C THR A 782 -1.09 37.70 20.17
N ARG A 783 -0.02 37.40 20.92
CA ARG A 783 -0.06 36.45 22.03
C ARG A 783 -0.10 37.15 23.38
N GLY A 784 -1.30 37.35 23.89
CA GLY A 784 -1.50 37.97 25.21
C GLY A 784 -1.47 39.50 25.19
N PRO A 785 -1.62 40.14 26.35
CA PRO A 785 -2.00 41.55 26.43
C PRO A 785 -0.89 42.55 26.06
N VAL A 786 0.36 42.11 25.98
CA VAL A 786 1.53 42.99 25.77
C VAL A 786 2.37 42.63 24.54
N SER A 787 2.11 41.50 23.88
CA SER A 787 2.76 41.18 22.61
C SER A 787 2.21 42.07 21.50
N LYS A 788 3.12 42.71 20.77
CA LYS A 788 2.83 43.62 19.67
C LYS A 788 3.96 43.61 18.66
N TYR A 789 3.62 43.89 17.41
CA TYR A 789 4.58 43.95 16.31
C TYR A 789 4.95 45.39 15.91
N VAL A 790 4.37 46.37 16.60
CA VAL A 790 4.64 47.80 16.43
C VAL A 790 4.82 48.43 17.82
N LEU A 791 5.80 49.31 17.95
CA LEU A 791 6.11 50.12 19.12
C LEU A 791 5.93 51.60 18.76
N PRO A 792 4.71 52.15 18.91
CA PRO A 792 4.41 53.54 18.53
C PRO A 792 5.30 54.56 19.24
N ASP A 793 5.56 54.34 20.53
CA ASP A 793 6.33 55.26 21.38
C ASP A 793 7.79 55.44 20.94
N GLU A 794 8.33 54.45 20.21
CA GLU A 794 9.71 54.45 19.71
C GLU A 794 9.77 54.59 18.18
N ASN A 795 8.62 54.74 17.51
CA ASN A 795 8.50 54.72 16.05
C ASN A 795 9.18 53.49 15.40
N LEU A 796 9.11 52.33 16.06
CA LEU A 796 9.69 51.07 15.58
C LEU A 796 8.59 50.08 15.22
N ARG A 797 8.76 49.39 14.09
CA ARG A 797 7.86 48.31 13.64
C ARG A 797 8.67 47.09 13.26
N GLY A 798 8.07 45.91 13.44
CA GLY A 798 8.62 44.67 12.90
C GLY A 798 8.70 44.75 11.37
N ARG A 799 9.52 43.90 10.78
CA ARG A 799 9.66 43.79 9.33
C ARG A 799 9.89 42.34 8.94
N LEU A 800 9.25 41.92 7.85
CA LEU A 800 9.42 40.62 7.24
C LEU A 800 10.12 40.78 5.89
N GLU A 801 10.96 39.83 5.54
CA GLU A 801 11.61 39.74 4.22
C GLU A 801 11.60 38.28 3.79
N ILE A 802 11.12 38.02 2.57
CA ILE A 802 11.19 36.70 1.97
C ILE A 802 12.18 36.69 0.81
N THR A 803 13.16 35.80 0.88
CA THR A 803 14.11 35.52 -0.19
C THR A 803 13.94 34.09 -0.69
N PHE A 804 14.45 33.83 -1.89
CA PHE A 804 14.41 32.53 -2.53
C PHE A 804 15.82 32.22 -2.98
N ASP A 805 16.32 31.04 -2.60
CA ASP A 805 17.70 30.62 -2.85
C ASP A 805 17.72 29.54 -3.95
N GLY A 806 18.81 29.48 -4.71
CA GLY A 806 19.03 28.48 -5.76
C GLY A 806 18.17 28.66 -7.02
N ASP A 807 18.27 27.68 -7.93
CA ASP A 807 17.46 27.63 -9.13
C ASP A 807 16.05 27.15 -8.80
N VAL A 808 15.08 28.02 -9.07
CA VAL A 808 13.66 27.70 -8.92
C VAL A 808 13.25 26.78 -10.06
N MET A 809 12.83 25.55 -9.74
CA MET A 809 12.61 24.49 -10.73
C MET A 809 11.12 24.25 -10.95
N ASN A 810 10.70 24.20 -12.22
CA ASN A 810 9.33 23.80 -12.58
C ASN A 810 9.17 22.28 -12.51
N GLY A 811 7.95 21.82 -12.22
CA GLY A 811 7.62 20.39 -12.30
C GLY A 811 7.51 19.91 -13.75
N VAL A 812 7.56 18.59 -13.91
CA VAL A 812 7.42 17.89 -15.20
C VAL A 812 6.07 17.18 -15.25
N ALA A 813 5.42 17.22 -16.40
CA ALA A 813 4.28 16.37 -16.74
C ALA A 813 4.55 15.74 -18.10
N CYS A 814 4.61 14.40 -18.16
CA CYS A 814 4.81 13.70 -19.43
C CYS A 814 3.56 13.82 -20.33
N ASN A 815 3.75 13.76 -21.65
CA ASN A 815 2.63 13.74 -22.58
C ASN A 815 2.01 12.34 -22.61
N LEU A 816 0.82 12.18 -21.99
CA LEU A 816 0.12 10.89 -21.93
C LEU A 816 -0.44 10.41 -23.28
N GLU A 817 -0.48 11.27 -24.29
CA GLU A 817 -0.88 10.93 -25.65
C GLU A 817 0.32 10.59 -26.54
N SER A 818 1.55 10.74 -26.04
CA SER A 818 2.77 10.44 -26.79
C SER A 818 2.83 8.96 -27.19
N ARG A 819 3.34 8.72 -28.41
CA ARG A 819 3.70 7.39 -28.90
C ARG A 819 4.73 6.72 -27.99
N GLY A 820 5.70 7.47 -27.50
CA GLY A 820 6.70 6.98 -26.55
C GLY A 820 6.06 6.47 -25.26
N PHE A 821 5.12 7.25 -24.71
CA PHE A 821 4.40 6.86 -23.51
C PHE A 821 3.57 5.58 -23.71
N GLN A 822 2.82 5.50 -24.82
CA GLN A 822 2.02 4.32 -25.14
C GLN A 822 2.89 3.06 -25.32
N ALA A 823 4.04 3.19 -25.99
CA ALA A 823 5.00 2.10 -26.16
C ALA A 823 5.58 1.65 -24.81
N LEU A 824 5.95 2.58 -23.93
CA LEU A 824 6.42 2.29 -22.58
C LEU A 824 5.36 1.55 -21.76
N CYS A 825 4.13 2.06 -21.69
CA CYS A 825 3.05 1.38 -20.98
C CYS A 825 2.82 -0.04 -21.49
N LYS A 826 2.69 -0.21 -22.81
CA LYS A 826 2.45 -1.54 -23.40
C LYS A 826 3.63 -2.49 -23.18
N ALA A 827 4.86 -2.00 -23.26
CA ALA A 827 6.06 -2.79 -22.96
C ALA A 827 6.12 -3.20 -21.47
N THR A 828 5.82 -2.28 -20.56
CA THR A 828 5.73 -2.56 -19.12
C THR A 828 4.63 -3.58 -18.84
N GLU A 829 3.44 -3.45 -19.43
CA GLU A 829 2.36 -4.42 -19.22
C GLU A 829 2.74 -5.83 -19.69
N GLU A 830 3.40 -5.91 -20.84
CA GLU A 830 3.80 -7.19 -21.43
C GLU A 830 4.84 -7.92 -20.58
N ILE A 831 5.81 -7.20 -20.00
CA ILE A 831 6.95 -7.78 -19.29
C ILE A 831 6.72 -7.89 -17.78
N VAL A 832 6.19 -6.83 -17.18
CA VAL A 832 5.93 -6.74 -15.73
C VAL A 832 4.56 -7.33 -15.38
N GLY A 833 3.64 -7.41 -16.35
CA GLY A 833 2.30 -8.01 -16.20
C GLY A 833 1.22 -7.04 -15.74
N HIS A 834 1.56 -5.79 -15.44
CA HIS A 834 0.65 -4.70 -15.08
C HIS A 834 1.34 -3.34 -15.30
N VAL A 835 0.55 -2.27 -15.36
CA VAL A 835 1.02 -0.89 -15.53
C VAL A 835 0.32 0.00 -14.53
N GLU A 836 1.09 0.56 -13.61
CA GLU A 836 0.63 1.51 -12.61
C GLU A 836 1.54 2.74 -12.65
N PRO A 837 1.27 3.69 -13.58
CA PRO A 837 2.05 4.91 -13.65
C PRO A 837 1.94 5.67 -12.32
N TYR A 838 2.97 6.44 -11.98
CA TYR A 838 3.01 7.23 -10.76
C TYR A 838 3.71 8.57 -11.00
N SER A 839 3.60 9.50 -10.06
CA SER A 839 4.37 10.75 -10.06
C SER A 839 5.00 10.96 -8.70
N ILE A 840 6.19 11.56 -8.68
CA ILE A 840 6.91 11.93 -7.46
C ILE A 840 6.86 13.44 -7.26
N THR A 841 7.00 13.91 -6.03
CA THR A 841 7.15 15.35 -5.74
C THR A 841 8.61 15.76 -5.58
N GLY A 842 9.57 14.88 -5.89
CA GLY A 842 10.96 15.24 -6.13
C GLY A 842 11.11 16.00 -7.46
N SER A 843 12.20 16.75 -7.60
CA SER A 843 12.49 17.60 -8.76
C SER A 843 13.56 16.99 -9.65
N LEU A 844 13.28 16.90 -10.95
CA LEU A 844 14.23 16.51 -12.00
C LEU A 844 14.33 17.66 -13.02
N PRO A 845 15.18 18.68 -12.77
CA PRO A 845 15.18 19.93 -13.54
C PRO A 845 15.56 19.72 -15.02
N LEU A 846 16.52 18.84 -15.29
CA LEU A 846 17.03 18.59 -16.64
C LEU A 846 15.95 18.04 -17.58
N ILE A 847 15.04 17.23 -17.06
CA ILE A 847 13.91 16.72 -17.84
C ILE A 847 12.99 17.84 -18.29
N ARG A 848 12.79 18.84 -17.43
CA ARG A 848 11.95 20.00 -17.77
C ARG A 848 12.58 20.83 -18.88
N GLU A 849 13.89 21.06 -18.81
CA GLU A 849 14.63 21.79 -19.84
C GLU A 849 14.54 21.07 -21.20
N LEU A 850 14.67 19.74 -21.22
CA LEU A 850 14.44 18.94 -22.43
C LEU A 850 13.00 19.09 -22.95
N GLN A 851 11.98 19.09 -22.09
CA GLN A 851 10.61 19.33 -22.55
C GLN A 851 10.44 20.72 -23.16
N ASP A 852 11.01 21.75 -22.55
CA ASP A 852 10.93 23.13 -23.03
C ASP A 852 11.69 23.30 -24.36
N GLU A 853 12.74 22.50 -24.61
CA GLU A 853 13.47 22.40 -25.89
C GLU A 853 12.77 21.55 -26.97
N GLY A 854 11.61 20.97 -26.65
CA GLY A 854 10.75 20.25 -27.59
C GLY A 854 11.00 18.73 -27.68
N PHE A 855 11.70 18.14 -26.71
CA PHE A 855 11.89 16.69 -26.66
C PHE A 855 10.63 15.97 -26.11
N ASP A 856 10.30 14.82 -26.69
CA ASP A 856 9.21 13.95 -26.22
C ASP A 856 9.69 13.04 -25.08
N VAL A 857 9.78 13.61 -23.87
CA VAL A 857 10.37 12.93 -22.71
C VAL A 857 9.36 12.05 -21.96
N GLN A 858 9.75 10.80 -21.74
CA GLN A 858 9.08 9.81 -20.90
C GLN A 858 10.06 9.37 -19.82
N THR A 859 9.60 9.08 -18.61
CA THR A 859 10.54 8.72 -17.52
C THR A 859 10.24 7.33 -16.95
N ALA A 860 11.30 6.56 -16.70
CA ALA A 860 11.20 5.22 -16.15
C ALA A 860 12.51 4.85 -15.44
N GLY A 861 12.48 3.74 -14.71
CA GLY A 861 13.68 3.12 -14.20
C GLY A 861 13.36 1.93 -13.31
N TYR A 862 14.41 1.28 -12.84
CA TYR A 862 14.38 -0.08 -12.31
C TYR A 862 15.19 -0.19 -11.03
N GLY A 863 14.77 -1.06 -10.12
CA GLY A 863 15.21 -1.05 -8.72
C GLY A 863 14.04 -0.63 -7.83
N LEU A 864 14.33 -0.24 -6.60
CA LEU A 864 13.31 -0.06 -5.57
C LEU A 864 13.32 1.38 -5.05
N LEU A 865 12.18 2.06 -5.07
CA LEU A 865 12.10 3.45 -4.61
C LEU A 865 12.50 3.58 -3.12
N LYS A 866 12.26 2.55 -2.31
CA LYS A 866 12.67 2.52 -0.89
C LYS A 866 14.19 2.51 -0.68
N THR A 867 14.98 2.15 -1.69
CA THR A 867 16.45 2.12 -1.64
C THR A 867 17.07 3.33 -2.36
N TYR A 868 16.28 4.10 -3.11
CA TYR A 868 16.71 5.30 -3.81
C TYR A 868 17.31 6.32 -2.83
N HIS A 869 18.56 6.74 -3.08
CA HIS A 869 19.40 7.57 -2.17
C HIS A 869 19.56 7.04 -0.74
N ALA A 870 19.10 5.82 -0.43
CA ALA A 870 19.04 5.32 0.92
C ALA A 870 20.41 4.85 1.42
N LYS A 871 20.53 4.74 2.74
CA LYS A 871 21.56 3.93 3.38
C LYS A 871 21.35 2.45 3.01
N ASN A 872 22.43 1.71 2.78
CA ASN A 872 22.39 0.30 2.35
C ASN A 872 21.63 0.09 1.03
N GLU A 873 21.86 0.99 0.07
CA GLU A 873 21.26 0.89 -1.26
C GLU A 873 21.54 -0.47 -1.91
N TYR A 874 20.48 -1.03 -2.51
CA TYR A 874 20.56 -2.24 -3.32
C TYR A 874 19.50 -2.20 -4.41
N CYS A 875 19.73 -2.96 -5.48
CA CYS A 875 18.72 -3.29 -6.49
C CYS A 875 18.57 -4.80 -6.63
N LEU A 876 17.51 -5.25 -7.31
CA LEU A 876 17.31 -6.66 -7.64
C LEU A 876 17.75 -6.91 -9.08
N PHE A 877 18.51 -7.99 -9.31
CA PHE A 877 18.89 -8.39 -10.67
C PHE A 877 17.65 -8.65 -11.54
N SER A 878 16.63 -9.33 -11.00
CA SER A 878 15.35 -9.55 -11.68
C SER A 878 14.66 -8.26 -12.12
N ASP A 879 14.78 -7.17 -11.36
CA ASP A 879 14.21 -5.88 -11.72
C ASP A 879 14.92 -5.26 -12.93
N MET A 880 16.26 -5.31 -12.93
CA MET A 880 17.09 -4.88 -14.05
C MET A 880 16.85 -5.75 -15.29
N ALA A 881 16.70 -7.06 -15.11
CA ALA A 881 16.40 -7.99 -16.20
C ALA A 881 15.03 -7.72 -16.83
N GLN A 882 14.02 -7.36 -16.03
CA GLN A 882 12.74 -6.88 -16.55
C GLN A 882 12.91 -5.57 -17.32
N GLY A 883 13.71 -4.63 -16.82
CA GLY A 883 13.96 -3.38 -17.53
C GLY A 883 14.61 -3.54 -18.89
N PHE A 884 15.59 -4.44 -18.98
CA PHE A 884 16.18 -4.82 -20.25
C PHE A 884 15.11 -5.31 -21.25
N GLN A 885 14.22 -6.21 -20.80
CA GLN A 885 13.13 -6.71 -21.64
C GLN A 885 12.13 -5.64 -22.04
N VAL A 886 11.84 -4.67 -21.15
CA VAL A 886 10.98 -3.53 -21.46
C VAL A 886 11.62 -2.69 -22.56
N PHE A 887 12.92 -2.38 -22.48
CA PHE A 887 13.62 -1.62 -23.52
C PHE A 887 13.61 -2.32 -24.88
N VAL A 888 13.89 -3.63 -24.92
CA VAL A 888 13.79 -4.44 -26.14
C VAL A 888 12.36 -4.44 -26.69
N SER A 889 11.36 -4.49 -25.81
CA SER A 889 9.95 -4.43 -26.18
C SER A 889 9.57 -3.07 -26.75
N ILE A 890 10.04 -1.96 -26.18
CA ILE A 890 9.83 -0.60 -26.70
C ILE A 890 10.38 -0.50 -28.13
N ILE A 891 11.64 -0.90 -28.35
CA ILE A 891 12.26 -0.87 -29.69
C ILE A 891 11.42 -1.73 -30.65
N SER A 892 11.07 -2.95 -30.26
CA SER A 892 10.28 -3.87 -31.10
C SER A 892 8.90 -3.33 -31.47
N GLN A 893 8.24 -2.60 -30.56
CA GLN A 893 6.93 -2.02 -30.81
C GLN A 893 7.02 -0.81 -31.73
N LEU A 894 8.02 0.05 -31.51
CA LEU A 894 8.25 1.19 -32.37
C LEU A 894 8.66 0.77 -33.79
N GLU A 895 9.34 -0.37 -33.96
CA GLU A 895 9.64 -0.97 -35.27
C GLU A 895 8.39 -1.49 -36.00
N ALA A 896 7.44 -2.09 -35.29
CA ALA A 896 6.27 -2.77 -35.87
C ALA A 896 5.21 -1.80 -36.41
N GLU A 897 5.13 -0.60 -35.84
CA GLU A 897 4.15 0.43 -36.18
C GLU A 897 4.62 1.36 -37.32
N ALA A 898 5.75 1.04 -37.97
CA ALA A 898 6.54 1.96 -38.77
C ALA A 898 6.62 1.64 -40.27
#